data_AF-B9XNP0-F1
#
_entry.id   AF-B9XNP0-F1
#
_cell.length_a   1.000
_cell.length_b   1.000
_cell.length_c   1.000
_cell.angle_alpha   90.00
_cell.angle_beta   90.00
_cell.angle_gamma   90.00
#
_symmetry.space_group_name_H-M   'P 1'
#
loop_
_entity.id
_entity.type
_entity.pdbx_description
1 polymer ?
#
loop_
_entity_poly.entity_id
_entity_poly.type
_entity_poly.pdbx_seq_one_letter_code
_entity_poly.pdbx_strand_id
1 'polypeptide(L)'
;MAALVNLVAQGISSSKLSAHLINAYTAGSSNIIAGHPRVLKILDVGSGMVNAMRAYKSGTPGGKVVLRVYSPRMYTLDSDPDASAAATNFWTTILQPSINSLSSSDRALLDYIEGPNEGQTPTLGYPPDRPVQASQWFNQFWTNLTPMIVAAGFKPCIGSIGVGNPGGSPAEMQSYLAAFVPALRQAKAAGGAWSYHAYTIQYTTDPNAEIYYSLRYRQFYNYFASTFPDLNNMPLILTEGGVDLSGDPNTSGWQARGPADWYQRWLNWFDSQMNQDSYVMGCTLFQNGNPSGWSSFDLEPIASWMRTYLTGPSTLPPAPTGVSAAWGLNTITLTWPTIPSTPTSFYVKRATVSGGPYSVIASNITTGVTNFYYLDTTATNGGSYFYVISALNSVGEGPNSPEITPQIFVPNAINCGGSAVGSYQADAYFSGGLTYAVGNTIDTNGLSNPAPMSVYQSQRYQNLTYTLPFFTPNAPYKLRLHFAEIYWTATGQRVFNVLVNGAQVLSSFDIIAAAGAPMKGNIQEINAISDSSGNINLQLVTITDQASINGIEVVANPTNFIPIAPAGLTTSVSTGQVSLSWSAPASATRFNIKRSTTSGGPYTTIASNVVVSAFTDYSFTPNTTYYYVVSGQNTLGEGPNSAQASATPTAGLPDVVITALSWTPNPALGGNNVTFKATVKNQGSAATPAGVVLGVGFNVDDAGATFSGSFSSALAPGSSVVLTANGGGSPSGTWPATPGIHTLTGNVDDINRFPESNENNNIFSTNMAVFVSGYSINSGGTTTGSFATDQNSTGGTTSTSTNTIDLSLASNVAGPQSLYQSQRLGDFTYSFNNLIPNQTYAVRLHFAELVYTNIGQRAFNVSINGIQKLTNFDIVAQSGGINRALIERFNAPADTNGQIIVQFTSVVDQALVNGIQILATNGLVNATPTLIAISNYTINANQLLSFTTKAIDPDQPTQNLTYSIVTGAPGGATIGPISGLFTWTPTLLQAPGTNTIQVRATDNASPAASALKSFTVIVVAPPHISQLLNLGTNLSLSFDSYPGKTYRLQYKDDLSDTNWVTLGADTMASTSGSSFSSLANTNSQRFYRVLQLN
;
A
#
# COMPACT_ATOMS: atom_id res chain seq x y z
N MET A 1 4.98 11.44 79.13
CA MET A 1 5.06 12.23 77.89
C MET A 1 5.44 11.28 76.77
N ALA A 2 4.47 10.92 75.92
CA ALA A 2 4.65 9.99 74.81
C ALA A 2 5.32 10.73 73.64
N ALA A 3 6.48 10.25 73.21
CA ALA A 3 7.19 10.77 72.05
C ALA A 3 6.46 10.35 70.78
N LEU A 4 5.99 11.34 70.02
CA LEU A 4 5.54 11.20 68.64
C LEU A 4 6.66 10.57 67.79
N VAL A 5 6.43 9.34 67.30
CA VAL A 5 7.12 8.85 66.12
C VAL A 5 6.28 9.29 64.93
N ASN A 6 6.81 10.23 64.15
CA ASN A 6 6.31 10.57 62.82
C ASN A 6 6.25 9.31 61.97
N LEU A 7 5.07 8.71 61.80
CA LEU A 7 4.78 7.80 60.70
C LEU A 7 4.85 8.62 59.41
N VAL A 8 6.00 8.61 58.76
CA VAL A 8 6.11 9.03 57.36
C VAL A 8 5.09 8.18 56.59
N ALA A 9 4.09 8.82 55.99
CA ALA A 9 3.15 8.13 55.09
C ALA A 9 3.98 7.40 54.03
N GLN A 10 3.98 6.07 54.05
CA GLN A 10 4.65 5.29 53.00
C GLN A 10 3.94 5.55 51.67
N GLY A 11 4.71 5.70 50.60
CA GLY A 11 4.17 5.91 49.25
C GLY A 11 3.35 4.71 48.80
N ILE A 12 2.42 4.94 47.86
CA ILE A 12 1.68 3.87 47.19
C ILE A 12 2.67 2.84 46.62
N SER A 13 2.34 1.55 46.72
CA SER A 13 3.17 0.46 46.18
C SER A 13 3.58 0.73 44.73
N SER A 14 4.83 0.42 44.39
CA SER A 14 5.30 0.46 43.01
C SER A 14 4.69 -0.67 42.17
N SER A 15 4.26 -1.78 42.79
CA SER A 15 3.52 -2.87 42.14
C SER A 15 2.16 -2.40 41.63
N LYS A 16 1.68 -3.02 40.55
CA LYS A 16 0.31 -2.87 40.04
C LYS A 16 -0.63 -3.95 40.57
N LEU A 17 -0.12 -5.00 41.20
CA LEU A 17 -0.96 -5.96 41.92
C LEU A 17 -1.76 -5.24 43.01
N SER A 18 -3.02 -5.64 43.14
CA SER A 18 -4.02 -4.99 43.97
C SER A 18 -5.05 -6.03 44.40
N ALA A 19 -6.00 -5.66 45.25
CA ALA A 19 -6.90 -6.63 45.88
C ALA A 19 -8.37 -6.38 45.53
N HIS A 20 -9.09 -7.44 45.21
CA HIS A 20 -10.55 -7.46 45.14
C HIS A 20 -11.09 -8.19 46.37
N LEU A 21 -11.76 -7.44 47.26
CA LEU A 21 -12.34 -7.97 48.49
C LEU A 21 -13.82 -8.24 48.31
N ILE A 22 -14.24 -9.43 48.74
CA ILE A 22 -15.64 -9.85 48.68
C ILE A 22 -16.06 -10.48 50.02
N ASN A 23 -17.30 -10.26 50.43
CA ASN A 23 -17.98 -10.87 51.58
C ASN A 23 -17.39 -10.63 52.99
N ALA A 24 -16.08 -10.54 53.22
CA ALA A 24 -15.52 -10.31 54.56
C ALA A 24 -14.18 -9.56 54.56
N TYR A 25 -13.96 -8.71 55.57
CA TYR A 25 -12.66 -8.12 55.87
C TYR A 25 -11.86 -9.01 56.82
N THR A 26 -11.14 -9.98 56.26
CA THR A 26 -10.33 -11.02 56.95
C THR A 26 -8.95 -10.51 57.41
N ALA A 27 -8.23 -11.32 58.19
CA ALA A 27 -6.85 -11.03 58.57
C ALA A 27 -5.91 -10.95 57.34
N GLY A 28 -6.08 -11.82 56.35
CA GLY A 28 -5.33 -11.77 55.10
C GLY A 28 -5.66 -10.52 54.28
N SER A 29 -6.92 -10.13 54.17
CA SER A 29 -7.28 -8.88 53.48
C SER A 29 -6.69 -7.63 54.15
N SER A 30 -6.67 -7.59 55.49
CA SER A 30 -5.98 -6.57 56.27
C SER A 30 -4.46 -6.56 55.99
N ASN A 31 -3.84 -7.74 55.89
CA ASN A 31 -2.43 -7.86 55.53
C ASN A 31 -2.13 -7.33 54.13
N ILE A 32 -2.96 -7.65 53.13
CA ILE A 32 -2.76 -7.15 51.76
C ILE A 32 -2.93 -5.63 51.71
N ILE A 33 -3.94 -5.08 52.41
CA ILE A 33 -4.14 -3.62 52.52
C ILE A 33 -2.92 -2.93 53.17
N ALA A 34 -2.32 -3.55 54.19
CA ALA A 34 -1.10 -3.04 54.82
C ALA A 34 0.14 -3.07 53.91
N GLY A 35 0.04 -3.68 52.72
CA GLY A 35 1.03 -3.58 51.65
C GLY A 35 0.91 -2.33 50.78
N HIS A 36 -0.09 -1.48 51.03
CA HIS A 36 -0.33 -0.22 50.29
C HIS A 36 -0.58 -0.38 48.77
N PRO A 37 -1.46 -1.32 48.33
CA PRO A 37 -1.73 -1.53 46.91
C PRO A 37 -2.26 -0.27 46.22
N ARG A 38 -2.08 -0.17 44.90
CA ARG A 38 -2.53 1.00 44.11
C ARG A 38 -4.05 1.15 44.05
N VAL A 39 -4.75 0.02 43.99
CA VAL A 39 -6.20 -0.05 43.87
C VAL A 39 -6.76 -1.02 44.92
N LEU A 40 -7.91 -0.70 45.47
CA LEU A 40 -8.73 -1.60 46.27
C LEU A 40 -10.10 -1.69 45.60
N LYS A 41 -10.48 -2.88 45.12
CA LYS A 41 -11.86 -3.15 44.70
C LYS A 41 -12.60 -3.80 45.86
N ILE A 42 -13.80 -3.31 46.14
CA ILE A 42 -14.71 -3.93 47.10
C ILE A 42 -16.01 -4.33 46.40
N LEU A 43 -16.52 -5.50 46.76
CA LEU A 43 -17.87 -5.94 46.39
C LEU A 43 -18.83 -5.63 47.54
N ASP A 44 -19.80 -4.76 47.27
CA ASP A 44 -20.78 -4.23 48.20
C ASP A 44 -20.19 -3.37 49.34
N VAL A 45 -21.08 -2.73 50.09
CA VAL A 45 -20.74 -1.87 51.25
C VAL A 45 -21.00 -2.57 52.59
N GLY A 46 -21.40 -3.84 52.57
CA GLY A 46 -21.67 -4.65 53.75
C GLY A 46 -20.43 -5.34 54.32
N SER A 47 -20.66 -6.21 55.31
CA SER A 47 -19.72 -7.25 55.77
C SER A 47 -18.25 -6.82 55.99
N GLY A 48 -18.05 -5.61 56.52
CA GLY A 48 -16.74 -5.07 56.85
C GLY A 48 -16.02 -4.32 55.71
N MET A 49 -16.60 -4.21 54.52
CA MET A 49 -15.99 -3.51 53.38
C MET A 49 -15.74 -2.02 53.65
N VAL A 50 -16.65 -1.35 54.37
CA VAL A 50 -16.44 0.05 54.81
C VAL A 50 -15.22 0.17 55.73
N ASN A 51 -15.01 -0.80 56.63
CA ASN A 51 -13.83 -0.81 57.49
C ASN A 51 -12.56 -1.06 56.67
N ALA A 52 -12.61 -1.92 55.66
CA ALA A 52 -11.52 -2.13 54.73
C ALA A 52 -11.16 -0.84 53.96
N MET A 53 -12.15 -0.10 53.45
CA MET A 53 -11.93 1.19 52.78
C MET A 53 -11.26 2.21 53.70
N ARG A 54 -11.75 2.34 54.95
CA ARG A 54 -11.18 3.25 55.95
C ARG A 54 -9.73 2.89 56.26
N ALA A 55 -9.45 1.61 56.51
CA ALA A 55 -8.11 1.11 56.78
C ALA A 55 -7.18 1.39 55.59
N TYR A 56 -7.64 1.11 54.36
CA TYR A 56 -6.88 1.34 53.15
C TYR A 56 -6.58 2.81 52.90
N LYS A 57 -7.56 3.70 52.98
CA LYS A 57 -7.35 5.15 52.76
C LYS A 57 -6.53 5.80 53.86
N SER A 58 -6.59 5.29 55.09
CA SER A 58 -5.72 5.73 56.19
C SER A 58 -4.25 5.38 55.91
N GLY A 59 -3.98 4.14 55.47
CA GLY A 59 -2.62 3.69 55.14
C GLY A 59 -2.11 4.18 53.79
N THR A 60 -2.99 4.42 52.82
CA THR A 60 -2.66 4.69 51.41
C THR A 60 -3.52 5.85 50.87
N PRO A 61 -3.31 7.10 51.33
CA PRO A 61 -4.22 8.22 51.01
C PRO A 61 -4.40 8.48 49.50
N GLY A 62 -3.34 8.26 48.71
CA GLY A 62 -3.39 8.42 47.25
C GLY A 62 -3.91 7.21 46.46
N GLY A 63 -4.12 6.08 47.13
CA GLY A 63 -4.66 4.85 46.54
C GLY A 63 -6.11 5.00 46.08
N LYS A 64 -6.57 4.13 45.17
CA LYS A 64 -7.89 4.23 44.54
C LYS A 64 -8.84 3.16 45.03
N VAL A 65 -10.07 3.55 45.39
CA VAL A 65 -11.12 2.60 45.74
C VAL A 65 -12.13 2.50 44.62
N VAL A 66 -12.37 1.28 44.15
CA VAL A 66 -13.40 0.91 43.18
C VAL A 66 -14.51 0.19 43.94
N LEU A 67 -15.74 0.72 43.90
CA LEU A 67 -16.92 0.01 44.39
C LEU A 67 -17.63 -0.67 43.23
N ARG A 68 -17.85 -1.97 43.35
CA ARG A 68 -18.82 -2.73 42.58
C ARG A 68 -19.90 -3.24 43.52
N VAL A 69 -21.16 -3.19 43.12
CA VAL A 69 -22.28 -3.73 43.90
C VAL A 69 -22.80 -4.97 43.21
N TYR A 70 -23.02 -6.05 43.96
CA TYR A 70 -23.53 -7.29 43.41
C TYR A 70 -24.94 -7.08 42.83
N SER A 71 -25.13 -7.52 41.58
CA SER A 71 -26.45 -7.54 40.93
C SER A 71 -26.96 -8.97 40.83
N PRO A 72 -28.14 -9.29 41.39
CA PRO A 72 -28.79 -10.58 41.19
C PRO A 72 -29.51 -10.68 39.84
N ARG A 73 -29.68 -9.56 39.12
CA ARG A 73 -30.36 -9.51 37.81
C ARG A 73 -29.35 -9.58 36.67
N MET A 74 -29.68 -10.40 35.68
CA MET A 74 -29.02 -10.46 34.37
C MET A 74 -29.84 -9.61 33.38
N TYR A 75 -29.17 -8.72 32.65
CA TYR A 75 -29.79 -7.96 31.56
C TYR A 75 -29.48 -8.67 30.24
N THR A 76 -30.45 -8.79 29.35
CA THR A 76 -30.28 -9.45 28.05
C THR A 76 -30.91 -8.64 26.93
N LEU A 77 -30.51 -8.89 25.68
CA LEU A 77 -31.12 -8.24 24.52
C LEU A 77 -32.62 -8.56 24.38
N ASP A 78 -33.07 -9.70 24.88
CA ASP A 78 -34.46 -10.15 24.76
C ASP A 78 -35.36 -9.59 25.86
N SER A 79 -34.90 -9.63 27.11
CA SER A 79 -35.66 -9.14 28.26
C SER A 79 -35.54 -7.64 28.47
N ASP A 80 -34.45 -7.02 28.00
CA ASP A 80 -34.12 -5.63 28.26
C ASP A 80 -33.64 -4.92 26.98
N PRO A 81 -34.43 -4.90 25.88
CA PRO A 81 -34.00 -4.33 24.60
C PRO A 81 -33.69 -2.82 24.68
N ASP A 82 -34.28 -2.11 25.66
CA ASP A 82 -33.97 -0.71 25.96
C ASP A 82 -32.83 -0.60 26.97
N ALA A 83 -31.62 -0.35 26.45
CA ALA A 83 -30.40 -0.19 27.24
C ALA A 83 -30.44 1.01 28.20
N SER A 84 -31.21 2.07 27.87
CA SER A 84 -31.35 3.25 28.73
C SER A 84 -32.22 2.94 29.95
N ALA A 85 -33.34 2.23 29.73
CA ALA A 85 -34.18 1.75 30.82
C ALA A 85 -33.42 0.76 31.72
N ALA A 86 -32.60 -0.12 31.12
CA ALA A 86 -31.73 -1.03 31.87
C ALA A 86 -30.69 -0.29 32.71
N ALA A 87 -30.02 0.73 32.16
CA ALA A 87 -29.07 1.57 32.90
C ALA A 87 -29.73 2.28 34.09
N THR A 88 -30.93 2.83 33.87
CA THR A 88 -31.74 3.46 34.93
C THR A 88 -32.14 2.45 36.00
N ASN A 89 -32.55 1.25 35.61
CA ASN A 89 -32.90 0.19 36.54
C ASN A 89 -31.69 -0.23 37.38
N PHE A 90 -30.53 -0.45 36.76
CA PHE A 90 -29.31 -0.80 37.46
C PHE A 90 -28.89 0.29 38.45
N TRP A 91 -28.93 1.55 38.04
CA TRP A 91 -28.65 2.68 38.91
C TRP A 91 -29.57 2.70 40.14
N THR A 92 -30.89 2.71 39.91
CA THR A 92 -31.89 2.91 40.97
C THR A 92 -32.04 1.72 41.91
N THR A 93 -31.84 0.50 41.42
CA THR A 93 -32.08 -0.72 42.21
C THR A 93 -30.81 -1.29 42.84
N ILE A 94 -29.64 -1.08 42.23
CA ILE A 94 -28.37 -1.68 42.66
C ILE A 94 -27.42 -0.63 43.25
N LEU A 95 -27.00 0.35 42.45
CA LEU A 95 -25.94 1.29 42.87
C LEU A 95 -26.42 2.32 43.88
N GLN A 96 -27.51 3.03 43.56
CA GLN A 96 -27.98 4.18 44.32
C GLN A 96 -28.35 3.83 45.78
N PRO A 97 -29.06 2.73 46.08
CA PRO A 97 -29.36 2.36 47.48
C PRO A 97 -28.10 2.09 48.30
N SER A 98 -27.14 1.36 47.73
CA SER A 98 -25.86 1.03 48.38
C SER A 98 -25.04 2.29 48.67
N ILE A 99 -24.92 3.20 47.70
CA ILE A 99 -24.19 4.46 47.86
C ILE A 99 -24.88 5.38 48.90
N ASN A 100 -26.21 5.43 48.89
CA ASN A 100 -26.97 6.25 49.83
C ASN A 100 -26.88 5.74 51.27
N SER A 101 -26.62 4.44 51.47
CA SER A 101 -26.41 3.86 52.81
C SER A 101 -25.10 4.31 53.47
N LEU A 102 -24.14 4.81 52.70
CA LEU A 102 -22.85 5.28 53.21
C LEU A 102 -22.97 6.66 53.86
N SER A 103 -22.23 6.86 54.96
CA SER A 103 -22.02 8.19 55.54
C SER A 103 -21.28 9.11 54.55
N SER A 104 -21.40 10.43 54.71
CA SER A 104 -20.70 11.39 53.83
C SER A 104 -19.18 11.20 53.86
N SER A 105 -18.61 10.85 55.02
CA SER A 105 -17.17 10.58 55.16
C SER A 105 -16.75 9.28 54.48
N ASP A 106 -17.56 8.22 54.55
CA ASP A 106 -17.26 6.96 53.87
C ASP A 106 -17.43 7.07 52.36
N ARG A 107 -18.42 7.84 51.93
CA ARG A 107 -18.67 8.13 50.52
C ARG A 107 -17.49 8.83 49.87
N ALA A 108 -16.83 9.74 50.59
CA ALA A 108 -15.63 10.43 50.13
C ALA A 108 -14.40 9.52 49.97
N LEU A 109 -14.44 8.28 50.49
CA LEU A 109 -13.37 7.29 50.31
C LEU A 109 -13.45 6.57 48.95
N LEU A 110 -14.58 6.65 48.25
CA LEU A 110 -14.76 6.03 46.93
C LEU A 110 -14.20 6.95 45.84
N ASP A 111 -13.38 6.37 44.94
CA ASP A 111 -12.91 7.09 43.75
C ASP A 111 -13.76 6.74 42.52
N TYR A 112 -14.02 5.44 42.33
CA TYR A 112 -14.65 4.91 41.14
C TYR A 112 -15.87 4.02 41.45
N ILE A 113 -16.88 4.09 40.59
CA ILE A 113 -18.03 3.18 40.58
C ILE A 113 -17.95 2.31 39.34
N GLU A 114 -17.89 1.00 39.55
CA GLU A 114 -17.97 -0.02 38.51
C GLU A 114 -19.43 -0.46 38.29
N GLY A 115 -19.72 -0.90 37.07
CA GLY A 115 -21.05 -1.34 36.65
C GLY A 115 -21.29 -2.84 36.89
N PRO A 116 -22.19 -3.45 36.10
CA PRO A 116 -22.44 -4.89 36.13
C PRO A 116 -21.17 -5.72 35.84
N ASN A 117 -21.12 -6.97 36.33
CA ASN A 117 -20.04 -7.90 36.02
C ASN A 117 -19.96 -8.25 34.52
N GLU A 118 -18.84 -8.83 34.13
CA GLU A 118 -18.80 -9.67 32.93
C GLU A 118 -19.93 -10.72 32.93
N GLY A 119 -20.60 -10.86 31.80
CA GLY A 119 -21.73 -11.77 31.61
C GLY A 119 -23.08 -11.27 32.12
N GLN A 120 -23.15 -10.21 32.94
CA GLN A 120 -24.44 -9.69 33.47
C GLN A 120 -25.19 -8.77 32.49
N THR A 121 -24.54 -8.35 31.42
CA THR A 121 -25.12 -7.56 30.34
C THR A 121 -24.62 -8.09 28.98
N PRO A 122 -25.33 -7.80 27.88
CA PRO A 122 -24.70 -7.82 26.56
C PRO A 122 -23.42 -6.99 26.58
N THR A 123 -22.39 -7.41 25.86
CA THR A 123 -21.09 -6.72 25.77
C THR A 123 -20.56 -6.76 24.34
N LEU A 124 -19.33 -6.29 24.13
CA LEU A 124 -18.72 -6.20 22.81
C LEU A 124 -18.67 -7.58 22.15
N GLY A 125 -19.40 -7.72 21.05
CA GLY A 125 -19.52 -8.96 20.29
C GLY A 125 -20.23 -10.12 21.00
N TYR A 126 -20.88 -9.89 22.16
CA TYR A 126 -21.53 -10.97 22.94
C TYR A 126 -22.95 -10.59 23.42
N PRO A 127 -23.98 -11.40 23.12
CA PRO A 127 -23.89 -12.77 22.63
C PRO A 127 -23.52 -12.86 21.13
N PRO A 128 -22.86 -13.95 20.69
CA PRO A 128 -22.23 -14.05 19.37
C PRO A 128 -23.22 -14.19 18.21
N ASP A 129 -24.49 -14.51 18.49
CA ASP A 129 -25.58 -14.56 17.52
C ASP A 129 -26.05 -13.15 17.10
N ARG A 130 -25.83 -12.14 17.96
CA ARG A 130 -26.26 -10.74 17.74
C ARG A 130 -25.15 -9.73 18.11
N PRO A 131 -23.92 -9.87 17.58
CA PRO A 131 -22.74 -9.21 18.13
C PRO A 131 -22.72 -7.68 17.91
N VAL A 132 -23.26 -7.19 16.79
CA VAL A 132 -23.40 -5.76 16.51
C VAL A 132 -24.45 -5.12 17.44
N GLN A 133 -25.61 -5.76 17.59
CA GLN A 133 -26.71 -5.28 18.44
C GLN A 133 -26.26 -5.26 19.91
N ALA A 134 -25.55 -6.30 20.36
CA ALA A 134 -24.96 -6.35 21.69
C ALA A 134 -23.98 -5.19 21.95
N SER A 135 -23.10 -4.91 20.99
CA SER A 135 -22.11 -3.83 21.11
C SER A 135 -22.77 -2.44 21.14
N GLN A 136 -23.82 -2.23 20.33
CA GLN A 136 -24.63 -1.00 20.35
C GLN A 136 -25.38 -0.83 21.66
N TRP A 137 -26.04 -1.89 22.14
CA TRP A 137 -26.74 -1.92 23.42
C TRP A 137 -25.77 -1.58 24.57
N PHE A 138 -24.59 -2.19 24.57
CA PHE A 138 -23.57 -1.98 25.59
C PHE A 138 -23.06 -0.54 25.64
N ASN A 139 -22.81 0.07 24.48
CA ASN A 139 -22.48 1.49 24.40
C ASN A 139 -23.63 2.38 24.91
N GLN A 140 -24.88 2.08 24.54
CA GLN A 140 -26.05 2.82 25.01
C GLN A 140 -26.24 2.69 26.53
N PHE A 141 -26.06 1.50 27.11
CA PHE A 141 -26.15 1.29 28.54
C PHE A 141 -25.15 2.17 29.29
N TRP A 142 -23.86 2.13 28.89
CA TRP A 142 -22.82 2.91 29.55
C TRP A 142 -22.92 4.42 29.33
N THR A 143 -23.40 4.86 28.16
CA THR A 143 -23.62 6.28 27.89
C THR A 143 -24.77 6.89 28.70
N ASN A 144 -25.70 6.07 29.19
CA ASN A 144 -26.79 6.46 30.09
C ASN A 144 -26.43 6.30 31.58
N LEU A 145 -25.67 5.26 31.93
CA LEU A 145 -25.25 5.04 33.33
C LEU A 145 -24.19 6.05 33.79
N THR A 146 -23.25 6.42 32.90
CA THR A 146 -22.14 7.33 33.23
C THR A 146 -22.62 8.67 33.78
N PRO A 147 -23.56 9.40 33.14
CA PRO A 147 -24.10 10.64 33.70
C PRO A 147 -24.68 10.49 35.11
N MET A 148 -25.32 9.36 35.44
CA MET A 148 -25.90 9.11 36.76
C MET A 148 -24.81 8.93 37.83
N ILE A 149 -23.74 8.20 37.51
CA ILE A 149 -22.56 8.04 38.38
C ILE A 149 -21.91 9.41 38.65
N VAL A 150 -21.73 10.22 37.60
CA VAL A 150 -21.13 11.56 37.70
C VAL A 150 -22.01 12.49 38.52
N ALA A 151 -23.33 12.47 38.32
CA ALA A 151 -24.27 13.27 39.09
C ALA A 151 -24.25 12.93 40.59
N ALA A 152 -23.89 11.70 40.96
CA ALA A 152 -23.70 11.29 42.34
C ALA A 152 -22.31 11.64 42.93
N GLY A 153 -21.44 12.26 42.13
CA GLY A 153 -20.13 12.77 42.57
C GLY A 153 -18.97 11.78 42.43
N PHE A 154 -19.13 10.71 41.64
CA PHE A 154 -18.07 9.70 41.44
C PHE A 154 -17.58 9.63 40.01
N LYS A 155 -16.45 8.95 39.83
CA LYS A 155 -15.90 8.67 38.50
C LYS A 155 -16.40 7.32 38.01
N PRO A 156 -16.81 7.21 36.74
CA PRO A 156 -17.22 5.93 36.17
C PRO A 156 -16.00 5.04 35.90
N CYS A 157 -16.08 3.76 36.25
CA CYS A 157 -15.14 2.72 35.84
C CYS A 157 -15.88 1.73 34.93
N ILE A 158 -15.79 1.96 33.61
CA ILE A 158 -16.72 1.38 32.63
C ILE A 158 -16.11 0.16 31.94
N GLY A 159 -16.91 -0.83 31.51
CA GLY A 159 -16.43 -1.89 30.63
C GLY A 159 -16.64 -3.30 31.17
N SER A 160 -15.98 -3.68 32.27
CA SER A 160 -16.06 -5.03 32.87
C SER A 160 -16.07 -6.15 31.80
N ILE A 161 -15.21 -5.99 30.78
CA ILE A 161 -15.14 -6.88 29.62
C ILE A 161 -14.30 -8.08 30.02
N GLY A 162 -14.83 -9.28 29.77
CA GLY A 162 -14.17 -10.54 30.06
C GLY A 162 -13.09 -10.93 29.06
N VAL A 163 -12.13 -11.74 29.54
CA VAL A 163 -11.16 -12.41 28.67
C VAL A 163 -11.89 -13.24 27.63
N GLY A 164 -11.49 -13.14 26.36
CA GLY A 164 -12.20 -13.82 25.27
C GLY A 164 -13.02 -12.88 24.37
N ASN A 165 -13.53 -11.76 24.90
CA ASN A 165 -14.54 -10.93 24.24
C ASN A 165 -13.99 -9.55 23.80
N PRO A 166 -14.38 -9.02 22.62
CA PRO A 166 -15.11 -9.72 21.56
C PRO A 166 -14.27 -10.85 20.95
N GLY A 167 -14.93 -11.94 20.54
CA GLY A 167 -14.35 -12.93 19.64
C GLY A 167 -14.42 -12.49 18.17
N GLY A 168 -13.90 -13.31 17.26
CA GLY A 168 -13.97 -13.08 15.81
C GLY A 168 -12.63 -12.70 15.18
N SER A 169 -12.64 -12.44 13.88
CA SER A 169 -11.48 -11.96 13.12
C SER A 169 -11.03 -10.58 13.60
N PRO A 170 -9.79 -10.15 13.31
CA PRO A 170 -9.31 -8.81 13.67
C PRO A 170 -10.23 -7.67 13.18
N ALA A 171 -10.78 -7.78 11.97
CA ALA A 171 -11.70 -6.77 11.43
C ALA A 171 -13.05 -6.73 12.19
N GLU A 172 -13.58 -7.90 12.57
CA GLU A 172 -14.80 -8.01 13.38
C GLU A 172 -14.57 -7.48 14.79
N MET A 173 -13.46 -7.84 15.45
CA MET A 173 -13.10 -7.30 16.76
C MET A 173 -13.01 -5.77 16.73
N GLN A 174 -12.39 -5.19 15.69
CA GLN A 174 -12.27 -3.74 15.53
C GLN A 174 -13.64 -3.06 15.35
N SER A 175 -14.58 -3.67 14.63
CA SER A 175 -15.92 -3.11 14.43
C SER A 175 -16.73 -3.09 15.74
N TYR A 176 -16.64 -4.14 16.55
CA TYR A 176 -17.29 -4.18 17.88
C TYR A 176 -16.65 -3.21 18.86
N LEU A 177 -15.31 -3.08 18.85
CA LEU A 177 -14.59 -2.11 19.67
C LEU A 177 -14.95 -0.66 19.31
N ALA A 178 -15.12 -0.35 18.01
CA ALA A 178 -15.50 0.99 17.57
C ALA A 178 -16.85 1.46 18.14
N ALA A 179 -17.80 0.54 18.33
CA ALA A 179 -19.12 0.86 18.90
C ALA A 179 -19.04 1.41 20.34
N PHE A 180 -17.99 1.05 21.10
CA PHE A 180 -17.83 1.45 22.51
C PHE A 180 -17.14 2.81 22.72
N VAL A 181 -16.54 3.35 21.66
CA VAL A 181 -15.78 4.60 21.70
C VAL A 181 -16.57 5.79 22.29
N PRO A 182 -17.88 5.99 21.99
CA PRO A 182 -18.65 7.07 22.60
C PRO A 182 -18.73 6.99 24.13
N ALA A 183 -19.01 5.79 24.68
CA ALA A 183 -19.01 5.56 26.13
C ALA A 183 -17.63 5.82 26.75
N LEU A 184 -16.56 5.33 26.12
CA LEU A 184 -15.17 5.57 26.57
C LEU A 184 -14.83 7.07 26.61
N ARG A 185 -15.23 7.83 25.58
CA ARG A 185 -15.03 9.29 25.54
C ARG A 185 -15.76 10.00 26.67
N GLN A 186 -17.02 9.62 26.92
CA GLN A 186 -17.82 10.21 27.97
C GLN A 186 -17.24 9.91 29.37
N ALA A 187 -16.81 8.66 29.61
CA ALA A 187 -16.16 8.29 30.85
C ALA A 187 -14.82 9.03 31.02
N LYS A 188 -14.00 9.12 29.96
CA LYS A 188 -12.73 9.86 29.99
C LYS A 188 -12.94 11.34 30.33
N ALA A 189 -13.94 11.99 29.71
CA ALA A 189 -14.28 13.37 29.98
C ALA A 189 -14.71 13.60 31.44
N ALA A 190 -15.30 12.59 32.09
CA ALA A 190 -15.63 12.59 33.51
C ALA A 190 -14.43 12.24 34.43
N GLY A 191 -13.22 12.07 33.89
CA GLY A 191 -12.05 11.60 34.64
C GLY A 191 -12.15 10.14 35.08
N GLY A 192 -12.98 9.35 34.40
CA GLY A 192 -13.21 7.93 34.62
C GLY A 192 -12.08 7.02 34.13
N ALA A 193 -12.29 5.72 34.32
CA ALA A 193 -11.37 4.66 33.92
C ALA A 193 -12.10 3.60 33.09
N TRP A 194 -11.34 2.87 32.28
CA TRP A 194 -11.79 1.65 31.64
C TRP A 194 -11.54 0.46 32.57
N SER A 195 -12.48 -0.49 32.60
CA SER A 195 -12.50 -1.72 33.37
C SER A 195 -12.38 -2.91 32.43
N TYR A 196 -11.48 -3.84 32.76
CA TYR A 196 -11.24 -5.09 32.03
C TYR A 196 -10.90 -6.23 33.00
N HIS A 197 -11.32 -7.45 32.70
CA HIS A 197 -11.03 -8.65 33.50
C HIS A 197 -9.89 -9.46 32.85
N ALA A 198 -8.74 -9.54 33.52
CA ALA A 198 -7.49 -10.07 33.00
C ALA A 198 -7.11 -11.42 33.63
N TYR A 199 -7.79 -12.49 33.21
CA TYR A 199 -7.51 -13.85 33.67
C TYR A 199 -6.56 -14.60 32.73
N THR A 200 -5.66 -15.40 33.31
CA THR A 200 -4.95 -16.45 32.57
C THR A 200 -5.64 -17.80 32.71
N ILE A 201 -5.42 -18.70 31.74
CA ILE A 201 -5.85 -20.10 31.80
C ILE A 201 -4.70 -21.07 32.10
N GLN A 202 -3.43 -20.63 31.97
CA GLN A 202 -2.23 -21.45 32.15
C GLN A 202 -1.06 -20.61 32.70
N TYR A 203 -0.27 -21.16 33.63
CA TYR A 203 0.92 -20.47 34.17
C TYR A 203 2.07 -20.44 33.17
N THR A 204 1.96 -19.61 32.15
CA THR A 204 3.04 -19.30 31.20
C THR A 204 3.58 -17.90 31.45
N THR A 205 4.87 -17.71 31.19
CA THR A 205 5.53 -16.40 31.21
C THR A 205 5.86 -15.90 29.80
N ASP A 206 5.33 -16.58 28.77
CA ASP A 206 5.45 -16.17 27.37
C ASP A 206 4.43 -15.06 27.05
N PRO A 207 4.90 -13.82 26.77
CA PRO A 207 3.99 -12.72 26.43
C PRO A 207 3.17 -13.00 25.15
N ASN A 208 3.68 -13.80 24.21
CA ASN A 208 2.98 -14.12 22.97
C ASN A 208 1.79 -15.06 23.18
N ALA A 209 1.86 -15.91 24.21
CA ALA A 209 0.72 -16.73 24.61
C ALA A 209 -0.29 -15.89 25.42
N GLU A 210 0.21 -15.09 26.36
CA GLU A 210 -0.62 -14.31 27.28
C GLU A 210 -1.30 -13.09 26.66
N ILE A 211 -0.88 -12.65 25.46
CA ILE A 211 -1.57 -11.61 24.67
C ILE A 211 -3.02 -11.99 24.30
N TYR A 212 -3.38 -13.27 24.40
CA TYR A 212 -4.75 -13.76 24.20
C TYR A 212 -5.52 -13.96 25.52
N TYR A 213 -4.86 -13.80 26.67
CA TYR A 213 -5.40 -14.00 28.02
C TYR A 213 -5.16 -12.75 28.90
N SER A 214 -4.26 -12.84 29.90
CA SER A 214 -4.09 -11.78 30.90
C SER A 214 -3.53 -10.46 30.32
N LEU A 215 -2.87 -10.49 29.16
CA LEU A 215 -2.34 -9.30 28.46
C LEU A 215 -3.23 -8.82 27.31
N ARG A 216 -4.39 -9.44 27.09
CA ARG A 216 -5.26 -9.12 25.94
C ARG A 216 -5.76 -7.68 25.90
N TYR A 217 -5.85 -7.01 27.05
CA TYR A 217 -6.16 -5.58 27.12
C TYR A 217 -5.21 -4.72 26.27
N ARG A 218 -3.95 -5.15 26.04
CA ARG A 218 -3.00 -4.43 25.19
C ARG A 218 -3.48 -4.34 23.74
N GLN A 219 -4.12 -5.39 23.21
CA GLN A 219 -4.65 -5.38 21.84
C GLN A 219 -5.73 -4.30 21.68
N PHE A 220 -6.64 -4.23 22.65
CA PHE A 220 -7.75 -3.27 22.64
C PHE A 220 -7.25 -1.86 22.88
N TYR A 221 -6.36 -1.67 23.85
CA TYR A 221 -5.77 -0.38 24.14
C TYR A 221 -4.97 0.16 22.95
N ASN A 222 -4.15 -0.67 22.30
CA ASN A 222 -3.40 -0.28 21.12
C ASN A 222 -4.33 0.11 19.97
N TYR A 223 -5.41 -0.66 19.73
CA TYR A 223 -6.42 -0.28 18.73
C TYR A 223 -7.03 1.09 19.02
N PHE A 224 -7.48 1.34 20.26
CA PHE A 224 -8.04 2.63 20.63
C PHE A 224 -7.04 3.78 20.53
N ALA A 225 -5.83 3.60 21.06
CA ALA A 225 -4.81 4.64 21.08
C ALA A 225 -4.31 5.01 19.66
N SER A 226 -4.23 4.03 18.75
CA SER A 226 -3.80 4.25 17.36
C SER A 226 -4.90 4.79 16.46
N THR A 227 -6.16 4.40 16.68
CA THR A 227 -7.30 4.77 15.82
C THR A 227 -8.03 6.01 16.31
N PHE A 228 -8.07 6.23 17.63
CA PHE A 228 -8.76 7.33 18.29
C PHE A 228 -7.79 8.07 19.23
N PRO A 229 -6.97 9.01 18.69
CA PRO A 229 -5.92 9.68 19.47
C PRO A 229 -6.41 10.37 20.74
N ASP A 230 -7.67 10.82 20.75
CA ASP A 230 -8.31 11.44 21.91
C ASP A 230 -8.52 10.47 23.09
N LEU A 231 -8.49 9.16 22.84
CA LEU A 231 -8.54 8.11 23.86
C LEU A 231 -7.15 7.71 24.38
N ASN A 232 -6.05 8.17 23.76
CA ASN A 232 -4.71 7.86 24.26
C ASN A 232 -4.51 8.30 25.73
N ASN A 233 -3.84 7.48 26.54
CA ASN A 233 -3.71 7.62 28.00
C ASN A 233 -5.03 7.54 28.78
N MET A 234 -6.08 6.88 28.24
CA MET A 234 -7.26 6.55 29.03
C MET A 234 -6.86 5.64 30.20
N PRO A 235 -7.14 6.00 31.47
CA PRO A 235 -6.77 5.15 32.59
C PRO A 235 -7.47 3.79 32.50
N LEU A 236 -6.72 2.70 32.67
CA LEU A 236 -7.21 1.34 32.70
C LEU A 236 -7.03 0.76 34.10
N ILE A 237 -8.09 0.22 34.69
CA ILE A 237 -8.06 -0.59 35.89
C ILE A 237 -8.43 -2.02 35.47
N LEU A 238 -7.54 -2.98 35.73
CA LEU A 238 -7.89 -4.38 35.58
C LEU A 238 -8.68 -4.77 36.83
N THR A 239 -10.00 -4.62 36.78
CA THR A 239 -10.85 -4.72 37.97
C THR A 239 -11.05 -6.15 38.44
N GLU A 240 -10.67 -7.14 37.63
CA GLU A 240 -10.49 -8.52 38.05
C GLU A 240 -9.28 -9.11 37.33
N GLY A 241 -8.53 -9.99 37.99
CA GLY A 241 -7.39 -10.66 37.38
C GLY A 241 -6.92 -11.83 38.24
N GLY A 242 -6.09 -12.69 37.65
CA GLY A 242 -5.64 -13.93 38.27
C GLY A 242 -5.78 -15.10 37.30
N VAL A 243 -6.26 -16.24 37.79
CA VAL A 243 -6.45 -17.45 37.00
C VAL A 243 -7.92 -17.82 36.99
N ASP A 244 -8.50 -17.98 35.80
CA ASP A 244 -9.86 -18.47 35.62
C ASP A 244 -9.97 -19.26 34.30
N LEU A 245 -10.40 -20.52 34.38
CA LEU A 245 -10.58 -21.40 33.23
C LEU A 245 -12.02 -21.37 32.70
N SER A 246 -13.01 -21.34 33.60
CA SER A 246 -14.43 -21.50 33.23
C SER A 246 -15.41 -20.96 34.27
N GLY A 247 -14.97 -20.16 35.24
CA GLY A 247 -15.81 -19.60 36.30
C GLY A 247 -16.30 -20.61 37.34
N ASP A 248 -15.65 -21.78 37.47
CA ASP A 248 -16.00 -22.76 38.50
C ASP A 248 -15.33 -22.40 39.84
N PRO A 249 -16.10 -22.14 40.91
CA PRO A 249 -15.56 -21.66 42.18
C PRO A 249 -14.55 -22.60 42.87
N ASN A 250 -14.57 -23.89 42.53
CA ASN A 250 -13.74 -24.93 43.14
C ASN A 250 -12.58 -25.37 42.24
N THR A 251 -12.70 -25.24 40.92
CA THR A 251 -11.73 -25.84 39.97
C THR A 251 -11.05 -24.84 39.04
N SER A 252 -11.56 -23.61 38.94
CA SER A 252 -11.01 -22.61 38.00
C SER A 252 -9.93 -21.71 38.60
N GLY A 253 -9.92 -21.51 39.92
CA GLY A 253 -9.00 -20.59 40.59
C GLY A 253 -7.59 -21.15 40.79
N TRP A 254 -6.67 -20.27 41.17
CA TRP A 254 -5.23 -20.56 41.24
C TRP A 254 -4.87 -21.77 42.13
N GLN A 255 -5.62 -22.01 43.22
CA GLN A 255 -5.37 -23.13 44.14
C GLN A 255 -5.66 -24.49 43.51
N ALA A 256 -6.57 -24.56 42.55
CA ALA A 256 -6.89 -25.79 41.83
C ALA A 256 -5.85 -26.11 40.73
N ARG A 257 -4.95 -25.17 40.44
CA ARG A 257 -4.01 -25.23 39.29
C ARG A 257 -2.58 -25.55 39.69
N GLY A 258 -2.28 -25.57 40.98
CA GLY A 258 -0.97 -25.91 41.49
C GLY A 258 -0.67 -25.29 42.85
N PRO A 259 0.55 -25.53 43.37
CA PRO A 259 0.97 -24.94 44.63
C PRO A 259 1.13 -23.41 44.54
N ALA A 260 1.07 -22.76 45.71
CA ALA A 260 1.07 -21.30 45.82
C ALA A 260 2.28 -20.61 45.18
N ASP A 261 3.45 -21.26 45.20
CA ASP A 261 4.68 -20.74 44.59
C ASP A 261 4.57 -20.61 43.06
N TRP A 262 3.74 -21.41 42.40
CA TRP A 262 3.47 -21.28 40.96
C TRP A 262 2.72 -20.00 40.67
N TYR A 263 1.65 -19.74 41.43
CA TYR A 263 0.86 -18.53 41.28
C TYR A 263 1.66 -17.28 41.63
N GLN A 264 2.43 -17.32 42.72
CA GLN A 264 3.32 -16.22 43.11
C GLN A 264 4.34 -15.88 42.01
N ARG A 265 4.96 -16.88 41.37
CA ARG A 265 5.86 -16.67 40.23
C ARG A 265 5.16 -16.03 39.04
N TRP A 266 3.97 -16.51 38.70
CA TRP A 266 3.19 -15.91 37.61
C TRP A 266 2.77 -14.47 37.94
N LEU A 267 2.35 -14.18 39.18
CA LEU A 267 2.01 -12.82 39.62
C LEU A 267 3.19 -11.86 39.53
N ASN A 268 4.41 -12.29 39.90
CA ASN A 268 5.63 -11.49 39.74
C ASN A 268 5.88 -11.13 38.28
N TRP A 269 5.75 -12.12 37.39
CA TRP A 269 5.88 -11.89 35.96
C TRP A 269 4.78 -10.97 35.44
N PHE A 270 3.53 -11.21 35.80
CA PHE A 270 2.39 -10.41 35.34
C PHE A 270 2.50 -8.96 35.80
N ASP A 271 2.94 -8.73 37.04
CA ASP A 271 3.23 -7.39 37.54
C ASP A 271 4.35 -6.70 36.74
N SER A 272 5.41 -7.43 36.37
CA SER A 272 6.48 -6.90 35.51
C SER A 272 5.99 -6.52 34.12
N GLN A 273 4.99 -7.23 33.57
CA GLN A 273 4.36 -6.90 32.31
C GLN A 273 3.53 -5.64 32.45
N MET A 274 2.61 -5.60 33.41
CA MET A 274 1.76 -4.43 33.64
C MET A 274 2.59 -3.18 33.93
N ASN A 275 3.74 -3.28 34.59
CA ASN A 275 4.63 -2.14 34.86
C ASN A 275 5.21 -1.50 33.59
N GLN A 276 5.20 -2.17 32.45
CA GLN A 276 5.56 -1.59 31.15
C GLN A 276 4.45 -0.71 30.57
N ASP A 277 3.20 -0.88 31.04
CA ASP A 277 2.02 -0.24 30.47
C ASP A 277 1.58 0.95 31.32
N SER A 278 2.09 2.15 31.05
CA SER A 278 1.87 3.35 31.88
C SER A 278 0.38 3.70 32.13
N TYR A 279 -0.52 3.28 31.25
CA TYR A 279 -1.96 3.51 31.32
C TYR A 279 -2.69 2.56 32.28
N VAL A 280 -2.07 1.46 32.71
CA VAL A 280 -2.64 0.54 33.71
C VAL A 280 -2.39 1.09 35.11
N MET A 281 -3.48 1.43 35.82
CA MET A 281 -3.45 1.96 37.20
C MET A 281 -3.21 0.88 38.26
N GLY A 282 -3.72 -0.33 38.04
CA GLY A 282 -3.61 -1.47 38.94
C GLY A 282 -4.49 -2.64 38.49
N CYS A 283 -4.23 -3.80 39.07
CA CYS A 283 -4.95 -5.05 38.81
C CYS A 283 -5.44 -5.68 40.10
N THR A 284 -6.74 -5.64 40.35
CA THR A 284 -7.34 -6.20 41.55
C THR A 284 -7.58 -7.69 41.39
N LEU A 285 -6.78 -8.50 42.09
CA LEU A 285 -6.82 -9.96 41.99
C LEU A 285 -8.09 -10.53 42.62
N PHE A 286 -8.80 -11.38 41.88
CA PHE A 286 -10.01 -12.08 42.33
C PHE A 286 -9.62 -13.41 43.01
N GLN A 287 -9.95 -13.68 44.28
CA GLN A 287 -10.69 -12.86 45.26
C GLN A 287 -10.11 -13.01 46.67
N ASN A 288 -10.47 -12.10 47.59
CA ASN A 288 -10.18 -12.28 49.01
C ASN A 288 -11.40 -12.04 49.91
N GLY A 289 -11.68 -12.96 50.83
CA GLY A 289 -12.72 -12.78 51.86
C GLY A 289 -13.98 -13.64 51.71
N ASN A 290 -14.09 -14.48 50.68
CA ASN A 290 -15.16 -15.48 50.55
C ASN A 290 -14.63 -16.92 50.37
N PRO A 291 -13.94 -17.48 51.38
CA PRO A 291 -13.33 -18.81 51.29
C PRO A 291 -14.36 -19.94 51.15
N SER A 292 -15.63 -19.72 51.48
CA SER A 292 -16.70 -20.72 51.34
C SER A 292 -17.37 -20.72 49.97
N GLY A 293 -17.41 -19.57 49.28
CA GLY A 293 -18.10 -19.44 48.00
C GLY A 293 -17.18 -19.64 46.78
N TRP A 294 -15.94 -19.14 46.86
CA TRP A 294 -14.95 -19.15 45.77
C TRP A 294 -13.58 -19.54 46.31
N SER A 295 -13.52 -20.71 46.96
CA SER A 295 -12.37 -21.20 47.72
C SER A 295 -11.10 -21.29 46.88
N SER A 296 -11.20 -21.73 45.62
CA SER A 296 -10.03 -21.93 44.75
C SER A 296 -9.36 -20.62 44.30
N PHE A 297 -10.05 -19.49 44.44
CA PHE A 297 -9.57 -18.15 44.08
C PHE A 297 -9.04 -17.37 45.29
N ASP A 298 -9.31 -17.86 46.50
CA ASP A 298 -9.06 -17.11 47.74
C ASP A 298 -7.58 -16.78 47.93
N LEU A 299 -7.26 -15.53 48.24
CA LEU A 299 -5.88 -15.04 48.39
C LEU A 299 -5.34 -15.16 49.82
N GLU A 300 -6.16 -15.54 50.79
CA GLU A 300 -5.76 -15.68 52.20
C GLU A 300 -4.46 -16.51 52.38
N PRO A 301 -4.27 -17.65 51.68
CA PRO A 301 -3.04 -18.45 51.82
C PRO A 301 -1.75 -17.74 51.37
N ILE A 302 -1.85 -16.71 50.51
CA ILE A 302 -0.71 -15.94 50.00
C ILE A 302 -0.69 -14.50 50.50
N ALA A 303 -1.58 -14.11 51.41
CA ALA A 303 -1.73 -12.73 51.88
C ALA A 303 -0.46 -12.16 52.53
N SER A 304 0.30 -12.98 53.27
CA SER A 304 1.58 -12.58 53.88
C SER A 304 2.65 -12.29 52.81
N TRP A 305 2.69 -13.13 51.77
CA TRP A 305 3.57 -12.93 50.62
C TRP A 305 3.18 -11.66 49.85
N MET A 306 1.89 -11.49 49.55
CA MET A 306 1.36 -10.29 48.88
C MET A 306 1.74 -9.01 49.63
N ARG A 307 1.57 -8.97 50.96
CA ARG A 307 1.99 -7.82 51.78
C ARG A 307 3.46 -7.48 51.58
N THR A 308 4.33 -8.48 51.70
CA THR A 308 5.78 -8.31 51.57
C THR A 308 6.17 -7.87 50.17
N TYR A 309 5.52 -8.42 49.15
CA TYR A 309 5.76 -8.05 47.77
C TYR A 309 5.33 -6.61 47.49
N LEU A 310 4.15 -6.20 47.94
CA LEU A 310 3.63 -4.85 47.70
C LEU A 310 4.48 -3.76 48.39
N THR A 311 5.11 -4.01 49.54
CA THR A 311 5.98 -3.04 50.23
C THR A 311 7.37 -2.91 49.59
N GLY A 312 7.78 -3.86 48.75
CA GLY A 312 9.05 -3.85 48.06
C GLY A 312 9.09 -4.95 47.00
N PRO A 313 8.58 -4.70 45.79
CA PRO A 313 8.45 -5.74 44.78
C PRO A 313 9.81 -6.33 44.46
N SER A 314 9.95 -7.61 44.75
CA SER A 314 11.17 -8.33 44.42
C SER A 314 11.20 -8.52 42.91
N THR A 315 12.24 -8.00 42.26
CA THR A 315 12.32 -8.04 40.80
C THR A 315 12.84 -9.40 40.35
N LEU A 316 12.16 -10.00 39.38
CA LEU A 316 12.75 -11.09 38.60
C LEU A 316 14.07 -10.62 37.99
N PRO A 317 15.06 -11.50 37.80
CA PRO A 317 16.29 -11.11 37.12
C PRO A 317 15.94 -10.63 35.69
N PRO A 318 16.57 -9.56 35.18
CA PRO A 318 16.40 -9.19 33.78
C PRO A 318 16.85 -10.32 32.85
N ALA A 319 16.36 -10.30 31.61
CA ALA A 319 16.79 -11.27 30.59
C ALA A 319 18.32 -11.19 30.39
N PRO A 320 19.01 -12.34 30.26
CA PRO A 320 20.40 -12.37 29.82
C PRO A 320 20.55 -11.67 28.46
N THR A 321 21.63 -10.88 28.30
CA THR A 321 21.94 -10.17 27.05
C THR A 321 23.32 -10.56 26.53
N GLY A 322 23.60 -10.27 25.26
CA GLY A 322 24.85 -10.67 24.60
C GLY A 322 24.93 -12.18 24.35
N VAL A 323 23.79 -12.87 24.30
CA VAL A 323 23.74 -14.31 24.07
C VAL A 323 24.29 -14.63 22.68
N SER A 324 25.20 -15.60 22.61
CA SER A 324 25.66 -16.20 21.34
C SER A 324 25.62 -17.72 21.43
N ALA A 325 25.42 -18.36 20.27
CA ALA A 325 25.47 -19.81 20.11
C ALA A 325 26.40 -20.13 18.93
N ALA A 326 27.34 -21.05 19.12
CA ALA A 326 28.33 -21.41 18.12
C ALA A 326 28.43 -22.93 17.94
N TRP A 327 28.44 -23.40 16.70
CA TRP A 327 28.68 -24.81 16.39
C TRP A 327 30.12 -25.23 16.73
N GLY A 328 30.27 -26.39 17.37
CA GLY A 328 31.50 -27.16 17.50
C GLY A 328 31.35 -28.56 16.86
N LEU A 329 32.36 -29.42 17.01
CA LEU A 329 32.27 -30.82 16.58
C LEU A 329 31.18 -31.56 17.37
N ASN A 330 29.99 -31.73 16.77
CA ASN A 330 28.82 -32.39 17.36
C ASN A 330 28.33 -31.75 18.68
N THR A 331 28.56 -30.44 18.85
CA THR A 331 28.16 -29.69 20.04
C THR A 331 27.76 -28.27 19.65
N ILE A 332 26.95 -27.60 20.47
CA ILE A 332 26.71 -26.16 20.36
C ILE A 332 27.15 -25.50 21.67
N THR A 333 28.07 -24.55 21.57
CA THR A 333 28.51 -23.73 22.71
C THR A 333 27.64 -22.48 22.77
N LEU A 334 26.89 -22.32 23.86
CA LEU A 334 26.11 -21.13 24.18
C LEU A 334 26.89 -20.29 25.20
N THR A 335 26.93 -18.98 25.02
CA THR A 335 27.57 -18.04 25.96
C THR A 335 26.68 -16.83 26.19
N TRP A 336 26.65 -16.31 27.42
CA TRP A 336 25.96 -15.07 27.78
C TRP A 336 26.81 -14.26 28.77
N PRO A 337 27.59 -13.29 28.27
CA PRO A 337 28.59 -12.58 29.08
C PRO A 337 27.97 -11.56 30.03
N THR A 338 26.79 -11.03 29.72
CA THR A 338 26.11 -10.08 30.60
C THR A 338 25.31 -10.83 31.66
N ILE A 339 25.73 -10.67 32.92
CA ILE A 339 25.04 -11.22 34.08
C ILE A 339 23.96 -10.22 34.49
N PRO A 340 22.66 -10.57 34.44
CA PRO A 340 21.61 -9.72 34.99
C PRO A 340 21.83 -9.47 36.49
N SER A 341 21.20 -8.45 37.09
CA SER A 341 21.33 -8.22 38.54
C SER A 341 20.59 -9.31 39.32
N THR A 342 21.20 -9.81 40.41
CA THR A 342 20.64 -10.79 41.38
C THR A 342 20.37 -12.25 40.95
N PRO A 343 20.87 -12.82 39.83
CA PRO A 343 20.58 -14.20 39.47
C PRO A 343 21.27 -15.18 40.43
N THR A 344 20.53 -16.18 40.86
CA THR A 344 21.03 -17.36 41.56
C THR A 344 21.32 -18.52 40.59
N SER A 345 20.65 -18.60 39.44
CA SER A 345 20.90 -19.64 38.42
C SER A 345 20.33 -19.27 37.04
N PHE A 346 20.53 -20.12 36.02
CA PHE A 346 19.96 -19.95 34.67
C PHE A 346 19.31 -21.23 34.15
N TYR A 347 18.33 -21.06 33.24
CA TYR A 347 17.80 -22.12 32.37
C TYR A 347 18.26 -21.88 30.93
N VAL A 348 18.62 -22.96 30.24
CA VAL A 348 18.86 -22.98 28.79
C VAL A 348 17.71 -23.76 28.16
N LYS A 349 17.06 -23.14 27.17
CA LYS A 349 15.93 -23.74 26.46
C LYS A 349 16.20 -23.81 24.97
N ARG A 350 15.65 -24.83 24.30
CA ARG A 350 15.85 -25.12 22.88
C ARG A 350 14.52 -25.42 22.18
N ALA A 351 14.39 -24.94 20.95
CA ALA A 351 13.33 -25.28 20.00
C ALA A 351 13.93 -25.73 18.65
N THR A 352 13.14 -26.41 17.83
CA THR A 352 13.49 -26.82 16.46
C THR A 352 12.85 -25.94 15.39
N VAL A 353 12.03 -24.98 15.81
CA VAL A 353 11.34 -23.98 14.98
C VAL A 353 11.53 -22.61 15.65
N SER A 354 11.72 -21.56 14.84
CA SER A 354 11.87 -20.19 15.35
C SER A 354 10.57 -19.74 16.02
N GLY A 355 10.69 -19.10 17.17
CA GLY A 355 9.57 -18.67 18.00
C GLY A 355 9.09 -19.70 19.03
N GLY A 356 9.64 -20.93 19.03
CA GLY A 356 9.25 -21.99 19.96
C GLY A 356 8.19 -22.96 19.43
N PRO A 357 7.68 -23.90 20.24
CA PRO A 357 7.81 -23.98 21.69
C PRO A 357 9.20 -24.41 22.17
N TYR A 358 9.69 -23.77 23.24
CA TYR A 358 11.01 -24.05 23.81
C TYR A 358 10.94 -25.08 24.95
N SER A 359 11.80 -26.09 24.88
CA SER A 359 11.98 -27.07 25.96
C SER A 359 13.22 -26.74 26.78
N VAL A 360 13.14 -26.85 28.12
CA VAL A 360 14.31 -26.69 29.00
C VAL A 360 15.26 -27.86 28.75
N ILE A 361 16.48 -27.58 28.32
CA ILE A 361 17.54 -28.58 28.10
C ILE A 361 18.62 -28.53 29.17
N ALA A 362 18.70 -27.43 29.93
CA ALA A 362 19.55 -27.31 31.11
C ALA A 362 18.92 -26.39 32.15
N SER A 363 19.11 -26.72 33.42
CA SER A 363 18.60 -25.94 34.55
C SER A 363 19.66 -25.78 35.64
N ASN A 364 19.47 -24.80 36.53
CA ASN A 364 20.33 -24.56 37.69
C ASN A 364 21.82 -24.33 37.36
N ILE A 365 22.11 -23.66 36.24
CA ILE A 365 23.50 -23.32 35.86
C ILE A 365 24.07 -22.28 36.84
N THR A 366 25.11 -22.63 37.62
CA THR A 366 25.56 -21.85 38.80
C THR A 366 27.04 -21.42 38.90
N THR A 367 28.01 -21.83 38.05
CA THR A 367 29.44 -21.43 38.30
C THR A 367 30.42 -21.39 37.11
N GLY A 368 31.39 -20.43 37.15
CA GLY A 368 32.80 -20.65 36.75
C GLY A 368 33.59 -19.55 35.98
N VAL A 369 33.90 -18.39 36.61
CA VAL A 369 34.84 -17.32 36.13
C VAL A 369 34.38 -16.49 34.91
N THR A 370 33.74 -15.35 35.18
CA THR A 370 33.52 -14.18 34.27
C THR A 370 32.74 -14.37 32.96
N ASN A 371 32.56 -15.59 32.43
CA ASN A 371 31.81 -15.88 31.20
C ASN A 371 30.89 -17.08 31.41
N PHE A 372 29.57 -16.87 31.53
CA PHE A 372 28.62 -17.99 31.60
C PHE A 372 28.49 -18.66 30.23
N TYR A 373 28.58 -20.00 30.22
CA TYR A 373 28.39 -20.81 29.02
C TYR A 373 27.69 -22.13 29.31
N TYR A 374 27.11 -22.73 28.27
CA TYR A 374 26.56 -24.08 28.28
C TYR A 374 26.91 -24.80 26.98
N LEU A 375 27.26 -26.08 27.08
CA LEU A 375 27.58 -26.93 25.93
C LEU A 375 26.42 -27.90 25.68
N ASP A 376 25.67 -27.69 24.61
CA ASP A 376 24.65 -28.63 24.14
C ASP A 376 25.31 -29.74 23.34
N THR A 377 25.54 -30.88 23.99
CA THR A 377 26.12 -32.10 23.39
C THR A 377 25.08 -33.00 22.74
N THR A 378 23.79 -32.62 22.78
CA THR A 378 22.68 -33.41 22.24
C THR A 378 22.22 -32.93 20.86
N ALA A 379 22.80 -31.85 20.36
CA ALA A 379 22.52 -31.30 19.04
C ALA A 379 23.22 -32.11 17.94
N THR A 380 22.49 -32.42 16.85
CA THR A 380 23.05 -33.10 15.67
C THR A 380 23.48 -32.09 14.62
N ASN A 381 24.65 -32.31 13.99
CA ASN A 381 25.16 -31.42 12.94
C ASN A 381 24.13 -31.24 11.81
N GLY A 382 23.88 -29.98 11.42
CA GLY A 382 22.90 -29.63 10.39
C GLY A 382 21.45 -29.51 10.88
N GLY A 383 21.19 -29.73 12.17
CA GLY A 383 19.87 -29.46 12.78
C GLY A 383 19.58 -27.96 12.85
N SER A 384 18.32 -27.58 12.63
CA SER A 384 17.83 -26.21 12.90
C SER A 384 17.45 -26.11 14.37
N TYR A 385 18.20 -25.31 15.13
CA TYR A 385 17.99 -25.12 16.56
C TYR A 385 17.89 -23.64 16.91
N PHE A 386 17.03 -23.32 17.86
CA PHE A 386 16.79 -21.97 18.36
C PHE A 386 16.87 -22.00 19.88
N TYR A 387 17.65 -21.10 20.48
CA TYR A 387 17.93 -21.09 21.91
C TYR A 387 17.48 -19.78 22.55
N VAL A 388 17.03 -19.91 23.80
CA VAL A 388 16.82 -18.78 24.71
C VAL A 388 17.34 -19.14 26.09
N ILE A 389 17.86 -18.15 26.81
CA ILE A 389 18.37 -18.29 28.18
C ILE A 389 17.55 -17.40 29.08
N SER A 390 17.14 -17.89 30.23
CA SER A 390 16.45 -17.13 31.27
C SER A 390 17.23 -17.23 32.58
N ALA A 391 17.21 -16.14 33.35
CA ALA A 391 17.88 -16.05 34.63
C ALA A 391 16.87 -16.24 35.77
N LEU A 392 17.29 -16.87 36.86
CA LEU A 392 16.47 -17.16 38.04
C LEU A 392 17.09 -16.55 39.27
N ASN A 393 16.28 -16.05 40.20
CA ASN A 393 16.67 -15.73 41.57
C ASN A 393 15.68 -16.34 42.58
N SER A 394 15.79 -15.97 43.86
CA SER A 394 14.85 -16.43 44.90
C SER A 394 13.38 -16.03 44.66
N VAL A 395 13.13 -15.11 43.73
CA VAL A 395 11.80 -14.64 43.32
C VAL A 395 11.20 -15.51 42.22
N GLY A 396 12.04 -16.06 41.34
CA GLY A 396 11.61 -16.90 40.22
C GLY A 396 12.43 -16.66 38.95
N GLU A 397 11.92 -17.18 37.84
CA GLU A 397 12.53 -17.08 36.51
C GLU A 397 12.13 -15.78 35.80
N GLY A 398 13.13 -15.01 35.38
CA GLY A 398 12.98 -13.82 34.55
C GLY A 398 12.71 -14.12 33.08
N PRO A 399 12.49 -13.08 32.26
CA PRO A 399 12.20 -13.25 30.84
C PRO A 399 13.33 -13.97 30.09
N ASN A 400 12.95 -14.67 29.00
CA ASN A 400 13.89 -15.23 28.04
C ASN A 400 14.74 -14.12 27.40
N SER A 401 16.00 -14.42 27.10
CA SER A 401 16.83 -13.64 26.19
C SER A 401 16.17 -13.53 24.81
N PRO A 402 16.64 -12.61 23.94
CA PRO A 402 16.39 -12.74 22.51
C PRO A 402 16.75 -14.15 22.02
N GLU A 403 15.96 -14.66 21.09
CA GLU A 403 16.24 -15.94 20.43
C GLU A 403 17.59 -15.86 19.71
N ILE A 404 18.39 -16.92 19.84
CA ILE A 404 19.63 -17.08 19.10
C ILE A 404 19.65 -18.41 18.35
N THR A 405 20.05 -18.36 17.09
CA THR A 405 20.34 -19.54 16.28
C THR A 405 21.84 -19.78 16.28
N PRO A 406 22.32 -21.03 16.46
CA PRO A 406 23.73 -21.38 16.38
C PRO A 406 24.35 -20.85 15.09
N GLN A 407 25.29 -19.92 15.25
CA GLN A 407 26.13 -19.46 14.16
C GLN A 407 27.20 -20.51 13.91
N ILE A 408 27.55 -20.71 12.64
CA ILE A 408 28.55 -21.71 12.32
C ILE A 408 29.94 -21.17 12.65
N PHE A 409 30.70 -21.85 13.50
CA PHE A 409 32.09 -21.52 13.77
C PHE A 409 32.96 -22.04 12.60
N VAL A 410 32.95 -21.29 11.50
CA VAL A 410 34.09 -21.25 10.59
C VAL A 410 34.93 -20.10 11.11
N PRO A 411 36.20 -20.30 11.50
CA PRO A 411 36.97 -19.16 11.98
C PRO A 411 37.17 -18.23 10.79
N ASN A 412 36.70 -16.99 10.92
CA ASN A 412 36.59 -16.05 9.81
C ASN A 412 37.93 -15.82 9.08
N ALA A 413 39.08 -16.12 9.70
CA ALA A 413 40.39 -16.06 9.04
C ALA A 413 41.45 -17.03 9.63
N ILE A 414 42.33 -17.59 8.80
CA ILE A 414 43.43 -18.53 9.12
C ILE A 414 44.78 -17.90 8.76
N ASN A 415 45.72 -17.87 9.70
CA ASN A 415 47.12 -17.54 9.43
C ASN A 415 47.89 -18.79 8.96
N CYS A 416 48.07 -18.96 7.65
CA CYS A 416 48.67 -20.16 7.07
C CYS A 416 50.17 -20.23 7.40
N GLY A 417 50.59 -21.34 8.01
CA GLY A 417 51.95 -21.56 8.50
C GLY A 417 52.34 -20.77 9.74
N GLY A 418 51.43 -20.00 10.34
CA GLY A 418 51.72 -19.10 11.46
C GLY A 418 50.88 -19.36 12.72
N SER A 419 51.22 -18.65 13.80
CA SER A 419 50.43 -18.60 15.04
C SER A 419 49.26 -17.62 14.93
N ALA A 420 48.30 -17.72 15.86
CA ALA A 420 47.15 -16.82 15.90
C ALA A 420 47.59 -15.35 16.04
N VAL A 421 46.97 -14.46 15.27
CA VAL A 421 47.27 -13.02 15.27
C VAL A 421 46.06 -12.20 14.86
N GLY A 422 45.70 -11.20 15.68
CA GLY A 422 44.49 -10.43 15.45
C GLY A 422 43.25 -11.33 15.39
N SER A 423 42.44 -11.18 14.33
CA SER A 423 41.28 -12.03 14.04
C SER A 423 41.63 -13.35 13.33
N TYR A 424 42.89 -13.58 12.99
CA TYR A 424 43.35 -14.79 12.32
C TYR A 424 43.76 -15.83 13.36
N GLN A 425 43.17 -17.02 13.30
CA GLN A 425 43.61 -18.14 14.14
C GLN A 425 44.95 -18.73 13.66
N ALA A 426 45.55 -19.57 14.50
CA ALA A 426 46.71 -20.35 14.11
C ALA A 426 46.36 -21.34 12.98
N ASP A 427 47.37 -21.74 12.22
CA ASP A 427 47.19 -22.63 11.06
C ASP A 427 46.47 -23.94 11.42
N ALA A 428 45.39 -24.24 10.69
CA ALA A 428 44.50 -25.38 10.94
C ALA A 428 43.79 -25.84 9.65
N TYR A 429 43.12 -27.00 9.69
CA TYR A 429 42.30 -27.56 8.60
C TYR A 429 43.06 -27.93 7.31
N PHE A 430 44.38 -28.09 7.39
CA PHE A 430 45.21 -28.47 6.26
C PHE A 430 45.59 -29.95 6.27
N SER A 431 45.93 -30.47 5.09
CA SER A 431 46.66 -31.71 4.87
C SER A 431 47.84 -31.43 3.93
N GLY A 432 49.03 -31.88 4.35
CA GLY A 432 50.28 -31.65 3.62
C GLY A 432 50.92 -30.27 3.86
N GLY A 433 52.03 -30.05 3.16
CA GLY A 433 52.82 -28.82 3.21
C GLY A 433 53.74 -28.66 4.42
N LEU A 434 54.72 -27.78 4.25
CA LEU A 434 55.65 -27.31 5.29
C LEU A 434 55.38 -25.84 5.61
N THR A 435 55.98 -25.33 6.68
CA THR A 435 55.83 -23.92 7.10
C THR A 435 57.15 -23.17 6.94
N TYR A 436 57.06 -21.89 6.58
CA TYR A 436 58.20 -20.98 6.48
C TYR A 436 57.76 -19.59 6.93
N ALA A 437 58.62 -18.86 7.62
CA ALA A 437 58.33 -17.52 8.09
C ALA A 437 59.58 -16.63 8.06
N VAL A 438 59.37 -15.33 7.92
CA VAL A 438 60.42 -14.30 7.87
C VAL A 438 60.12 -13.14 8.82
N GLY A 439 61.16 -12.41 9.22
CA GLY A 439 61.01 -11.16 9.98
C GLY A 439 60.91 -9.90 9.12
N ASN A 440 61.01 -10.03 7.79
CA ASN A 440 61.02 -8.92 6.85
C ASN A 440 59.68 -8.16 6.84
N THR A 441 59.74 -6.85 6.63
CA THR A 441 58.53 -6.04 6.40
C THR A 441 57.88 -6.45 5.08
N ILE A 442 56.56 -6.68 5.09
CA ILE A 442 55.77 -6.92 3.89
C ILE A 442 55.02 -5.64 3.52
N ASP A 443 55.16 -5.19 2.28
CA ASP A 443 54.41 -4.04 1.76
C ASP A 443 52.95 -4.43 1.54
N THR A 444 52.04 -3.87 2.33
CA THR A 444 50.58 -4.03 2.20
C THR A 444 49.90 -2.74 1.74
N ASN A 445 50.67 -1.70 1.39
CA ASN A 445 50.11 -0.42 0.99
C ASN A 445 49.32 -0.56 -0.32
N GLY A 446 48.11 0.00 -0.33
CA GLY A 446 47.21 -0.06 -1.49
C GLY A 446 46.31 -1.30 -1.56
N LEU A 447 46.45 -2.26 -0.63
CA LEU A 447 45.49 -3.36 -0.50
C LEU A 447 44.20 -2.89 0.20
N SER A 448 43.06 -3.35 -0.31
CA SER A 448 41.76 -3.14 0.34
C SER A 448 41.51 -4.28 1.34
N ASN A 449 41.39 -3.95 2.63
CA ASN A 449 41.24 -4.91 3.74
C ASN A 449 42.41 -5.91 3.88
N PRO A 450 43.66 -5.43 4.05
CA PRO A 450 44.79 -6.33 4.27
C PRO A 450 44.67 -7.07 5.61
N ALA A 451 45.13 -8.33 5.63
CA ALA A 451 45.39 -9.05 6.87
C ALA A 451 46.47 -8.32 7.71
N PRO A 452 46.59 -8.59 9.02
CA PRO A 452 47.76 -8.17 9.79
C PRO A 452 49.06 -8.56 9.06
N MET A 453 50.06 -7.68 9.04
CA MET A 453 51.32 -7.91 8.30
C MET A 453 51.96 -9.26 8.65
N SER A 454 51.85 -9.70 9.91
CA SER A 454 52.34 -10.98 10.40
C SER A 454 51.72 -12.19 9.71
N VAL A 455 50.51 -12.08 9.14
CA VAL A 455 49.90 -13.14 8.33
C VAL A 455 50.69 -13.32 7.03
N TYR A 456 51.10 -12.22 6.40
CA TYR A 456 51.92 -12.27 5.19
C TYR A 456 53.39 -12.67 5.46
N GLN A 457 53.84 -12.64 6.72
CA GLN A 457 55.20 -13.02 7.11
C GLN A 457 55.37 -14.54 7.32
N SER A 458 54.27 -15.29 7.40
CA SER A 458 54.27 -16.75 7.43
C SER A 458 53.59 -17.33 6.19
N GLN A 459 54.00 -18.54 5.80
CA GLN A 459 53.36 -19.29 4.73
C GLN A 459 53.30 -20.78 5.06
N ARG A 460 52.28 -21.45 4.53
CA ARG A 460 52.31 -22.89 4.27
C ARG A 460 52.64 -23.10 2.79
N TYR A 461 53.57 -24.00 2.50
CA TYR A 461 54.04 -24.24 1.13
C TYR A 461 54.12 -25.73 0.77
N GLN A 462 54.36 -26.04 -0.51
CA GLN A 462 54.23 -27.31 -1.22
C GLN A 462 52.80 -27.61 -1.71
N ASN A 463 52.61 -28.79 -2.34
CA ASN A 463 51.26 -29.28 -2.62
C ASN A 463 50.52 -29.53 -1.30
N LEU A 464 49.39 -28.87 -1.13
CA LEU A 464 48.62 -28.90 0.12
C LEU A 464 47.12 -28.71 -0.16
N THR A 465 46.31 -29.11 0.82
CA THR A 465 44.86 -28.94 0.78
C THR A 465 44.37 -28.36 2.10
N TYR A 466 43.54 -27.32 2.05
CA TYR A 466 42.73 -26.86 3.18
C TYR A 466 41.29 -27.37 2.99
N THR A 467 40.82 -28.23 3.88
CA THR A 467 39.42 -28.67 3.93
C THR A 467 38.69 -27.82 4.95
N LEU A 468 38.16 -26.68 4.50
CA LEU A 468 37.44 -25.70 5.32
C LEU A 468 36.06 -26.28 5.63
N PRO A 469 35.77 -26.66 6.88
CA PRO A 469 34.52 -27.33 7.24
C PRO A 469 33.46 -26.34 7.74
N PHE A 470 32.27 -26.89 8.02
CA PHE A 470 31.20 -26.19 8.73
C PHE A 470 30.59 -25.02 7.94
N PHE A 471 30.40 -25.20 6.65
CA PHE A 471 29.52 -24.33 5.86
C PHE A 471 28.12 -24.93 5.79
N THR A 472 27.07 -24.10 5.64
CA THR A 472 25.76 -24.58 5.20
C THR A 472 25.96 -25.39 3.90
N PRO A 473 25.55 -26.67 3.84
CA PRO A 473 25.76 -27.50 2.65
C PRO A 473 25.17 -26.89 1.38
N ASN A 474 25.88 -27.01 0.26
CA ASN A 474 25.48 -26.47 -1.04
C ASN A 474 25.21 -24.95 -1.06
N ALA A 475 25.78 -24.20 -0.12
CA ALA A 475 25.61 -22.75 -0.04
C ALA A 475 26.83 -22.01 -0.62
N PRO A 476 26.62 -20.84 -1.25
CA PRO A 476 27.70 -20.02 -1.78
C PRO A 476 28.41 -19.21 -0.68
N TYR A 477 29.71 -19.06 -0.82
CA TYR A 477 30.62 -18.28 0.02
C TYR A 477 31.63 -17.54 -0.83
N LYS A 478 32.22 -16.49 -0.27
CA LYS A 478 33.39 -15.83 -0.84
C LYS A 478 34.60 -16.10 0.05
N LEU A 479 35.67 -16.62 -0.57
CA LEU A 479 36.98 -16.76 0.04
C LEU A 479 37.86 -15.58 -0.38
N ARG A 480 38.62 -15.05 0.57
CA ARG A 480 39.70 -14.10 0.31
C ARG A 480 41.02 -14.78 0.67
N LEU A 481 41.87 -15.01 -0.34
CA LEU A 481 43.16 -15.65 -0.20
C LEU A 481 44.26 -14.60 -0.17
N HIS A 482 45.13 -14.69 0.82
CA HIS A 482 46.23 -13.76 1.05
C HIS A 482 47.56 -14.41 0.64
N PHE A 483 48.32 -13.71 -0.19
CA PHE A 483 49.61 -14.14 -0.71
C PHE A 483 50.68 -13.07 -0.51
N ALA A 484 51.90 -13.48 -0.25
CA ALA A 484 53.12 -12.68 -0.37
C ALA A 484 54.28 -13.64 -0.69
N GLU A 485 55.09 -13.30 -1.68
CA GLU A 485 56.29 -14.09 -1.98
C GLU A 485 57.40 -13.65 -1.02
N ILE A 486 57.76 -14.55 -0.11
CA ILE A 486 58.70 -14.30 0.98
C ILE A 486 60.01 -15.09 0.86
N TYR A 487 60.20 -15.84 -0.24
CA TYR A 487 61.41 -16.63 -0.49
C TYR A 487 62.09 -16.25 -1.80
N TRP A 488 61.34 -16.22 -2.91
CA TRP A 488 61.89 -15.90 -4.23
C TRP A 488 61.91 -14.40 -4.51
N THR A 489 62.70 -13.99 -5.51
CA THR A 489 62.95 -12.57 -5.81
C THR A 489 62.59 -12.16 -7.23
N ALA A 490 62.30 -13.11 -8.12
CA ALA A 490 61.92 -12.86 -9.50
C ALA A 490 60.67 -13.65 -9.92
N THR A 491 59.92 -13.10 -10.87
CA THR A 491 58.78 -13.76 -11.51
C THR A 491 59.20 -15.07 -12.18
N GLY A 492 58.29 -16.04 -12.23
CA GLY A 492 58.46 -17.36 -12.84
C GLY A 492 59.17 -18.36 -11.94
N GLN A 493 59.72 -17.95 -10.80
CA GLN A 493 60.40 -18.86 -9.87
C GLN A 493 59.43 -19.72 -9.07
N ARG A 494 58.23 -19.20 -8.79
CA ARG A 494 57.12 -19.95 -8.18
C ARG A 494 55.84 -19.73 -8.97
N VAL A 495 55.28 -20.82 -9.48
CA VAL A 495 54.05 -20.85 -10.28
C VAL A 495 53.21 -22.04 -9.86
N PHE A 496 51.93 -21.84 -9.56
CA PHE A 496 51.03 -22.92 -9.13
C PHE A 496 49.58 -22.67 -9.51
N ASN A 497 48.76 -23.71 -9.46
CA ASN A 497 47.31 -23.60 -9.60
C ASN A 497 46.65 -23.57 -8.22
N VAL A 498 45.51 -22.88 -8.14
CA VAL A 498 44.60 -22.95 -7.00
C VAL A 498 43.29 -23.56 -7.47
N LEU A 499 42.80 -24.58 -6.76
CA LEU A 499 41.53 -25.24 -7.02
C LEU A 499 40.61 -25.11 -5.81
N VAL A 500 39.31 -24.96 -6.07
CA VAL A 500 38.24 -25.01 -5.08
C VAL A 500 37.28 -26.12 -5.47
N ASN A 501 37.09 -27.10 -4.59
CA ASN A 501 36.29 -28.31 -4.82
C ASN A 501 36.63 -29.02 -6.14
N GLY A 502 37.93 -29.09 -6.46
CA GLY A 502 38.43 -29.68 -7.69
C GLY A 502 38.30 -28.81 -8.95
N ALA A 503 37.64 -27.65 -8.88
CA ALA A 503 37.59 -26.69 -9.97
C ALA A 503 38.77 -25.70 -9.88
N GLN A 504 39.54 -25.54 -10.95
CA GLN A 504 40.65 -24.59 -10.98
C GLN A 504 40.13 -23.15 -11.03
N VAL A 505 40.50 -22.36 -10.03
CA VAL A 505 40.07 -20.96 -9.84
C VAL A 505 41.18 -19.95 -10.11
N LEU A 506 42.45 -20.35 -9.95
CA LEU A 506 43.61 -19.59 -10.42
C LEU A 506 44.53 -20.53 -11.21
N SER A 507 44.95 -20.09 -12.40
CA SER A 507 45.78 -20.85 -13.32
C SER A 507 47.17 -20.23 -13.45
N SER A 508 48.23 -21.02 -13.33
CA SER A 508 49.63 -20.55 -13.46
C SER A 508 49.91 -19.30 -12.63
N PHE A 509 49.43 -19.28 -11.39
CA PHE A 509 49.51 -18.14 -10.50
C PHE A 509 50.93 -17.94 -9.99
N ASP A 510 51.45 -16.73 -10.20
CA ASP A 510 52.74 -16.25 -9.72
C ASP A 510 52.49 -15.06 -8.79
N ILE A 511 52.92 -15.20 -7.53
CA ILE A 511 52.66 -14.20 -6.49
C ILE A 511 53.41 -12.89 -6.79
N ILE A 512 54.65 -12.93 -7.27
CA ILE A 512 55.42 -11.71 -7.60
C ILE A 512 54.80 -11.01 -8.80
N ALA A 513 54.37 -11.75 -9.82
CA ALA A 513 53.70 -11.17 -10.98
C ALA A 513 52.37 -10.51 -10.59
N ALA A 514 51.62 -11.12 -9.67
CA ALA A 514 50.34 -10.58 -9.18
C ALA A 514 50.50 -9.40 -8.19
N ALA A 515 51.53 -9.41 -7.34
CA ALA A 515 51.82 -8.35 -6.37
C ALA A 515 52.61 -7.17 -6.98
N GLY A 516 53.38 -7.44 -8.02
CA GLY A 516 54.29 -6.51 -8.70
C GLY A 516 55.72 -6.45 -8.12
N ALA A 517 56.00 -7.14 -7.01
CA ALA A 517 57.32 -7.22 -6.37
C ALA A 517 57.38 -8.37 -5.34
N PRO A 518 58.57 -8.90 -4.99
CA PRO A 518 58.74 -9.75 -3.80
C PRO A 518 58.48 -8.95 -2.52
N MET A 519 58.15 -9.63 -1.41
CA MET A 519 57.82 -9.02 -0.11
C MET A 519 56.65 -8.02 -0.17
N LYS A 520 55.71 -8.23 -1.10
CA LYS A 520 54.50 -7.42 -1.27
C LYS A 520 53.26 -8.29 -1.23
N GLY A 521 52.24 -7.83 -0.52
CA GLY A 521 50.99 -8.56 -0.35
C GLY A 521 50.12 -8.54 -1.62
N ASN A 522 49.41 -9.63 -1.87
CA ASN A 522 48.38 -9.77 -2.89
C ASN A 522 47.15 -10.45 -2.28
N ILE A 523 45.97 -10.09 -2.77
CA ILE A 523 44.69 -10.63 -2.32
C ILE A 523 43.91 -11.15 -3.53
N GLN A 524 43.43 -12.40 -3.46
CA GLN A 524 42.56 -13.01 -4.46
C GLN A 524 41.20 -13.33 -3.83
N GLU A 525 40.13 -12.76 -4.37
CA GLU A 525 38.76 -13.11 -3.96
C GLU A 525 38.17 -14.17 -4.90
N ILE A 526 37.75 -15.30 -4.34
CA ILE A 526 37.25 -16.46 -5.08
C ILE A 526 35.88 -16.85 -4.53
N ASN A 527 34.94 -17.13 -5.42
CA ASN A 527 33.65 -17.70 -5.03
C ASN A 527 33.77 -19.21 -4.83
N ALA A 528 33.16 -19.73 -3.79
CA ALA A 528 33.12 -21.15 -3.47
C ALA A 528 31.68 -21.56 -3.14
N ILE A 529 31.30 -22.79 -3.47
CA ILE A 529 30.04 -23.39 -3.02
C ILE A 529 30.44 -24.57 -2.15
N SER A 530 29.95 -24.64 -0.91
CA SER A 530 30.23 -25.80 -0.06
C SER A 530 29.66 -27.08 -0.65
N ASP A 531 30.32 -28.22 -0.39
CA ASP A 531 29.84 -29.52 -0.79
C ASP A 531 28.60 -29.95 0.03
N SER A 532 28.05 -31.13 -0.27
CA SER A 532 26.89 -31.70 0.43
C SER A 532 27.13 -31.98 1.91
N SER A 533 28.38 -32.01 2.35
CA SER A 533 28.78 -32.16 3.74
C SER A 533 29.14 -30.83 4.40
N GLY A 534 29.01 -29.71 3.69
CA GLY A 534 29.33 -28.40 4.20
C GLY A 534 30.83 -28.09 4.20
N ASN A 535 31.64 -28.70 3.34
CA ASN A 535 33.07 -28.40 3.24
C ASN A 535 33.39 -27.60 1.98
N ILE A 536 34.44 -26.78 2.04
CA ILE A 536 35.11 -26.22 0.89
C ILE A 536 36.55 -26.72 0.87
N ASN A 537 36.93 -27.41 -0.20
CA ASN A 537 38.25 -27.99 -0.38
C ASN A 537 39.11 -27.06 -1.26
N LEU A 538 40.04 -26.34 -0.65
CA LEU A 538 40.99 -25.45 -1.32
C LEU A 538 42.33 -26.18 -1.52
N GLN A 539 42.73 -26.39 -2.77
CA GLN A 539 43.96 -27.12 -3.11
C GLN A 539 44.95 -26.20 -3.82
N LEU A 540 46.22 -26.30 -3.44
CA LEU A 540 47.33 -25.68 -4.16
C LEU A 540 48.16 -26.76 -4.86
N VAL A 541 48.37 -26.60 -6.16
CA VAL A 541 49.06 -27.58 -7.01
C VAL A 541 50.22 -26.90 -7.74
N THR A 542 51.43 -27.31 -7.38
CA THR A 542 52.70 -26.81 -7.92
C THR A 542 52.80 -27.02 -9.43
N ILE A 543 53.22 -25.99 -10.16
CA ILE A 543 53.70 -26.08 -11.55
C ILE A 543 55.21 -25.88 -11.59
N THR A 544 55.71 -24.81 -10.95
CA THR A 544 57.12 -24.47 -10.85
C THR A 544 57.41 -24.06 -9.41
N ASP A 545 58.29 -24.79 -8.73
CA ASP A 545 58.57 -24.66 -7.29
C ASP A 545 57.34 -24.74 -6.35
N GLN A 546 57.58 -25.05 -5.08
CA GLN A 546 56.57 -25.37 -4.08
C GLN A 546 55.48 -24.27 -3.93
N ALA A 547 54.23 -24.59 -4.28
CA ALA A 547 53.08 -23.68 -4.13
C ALA A 547 52.95 -23.11 -2.71
N SER A 548 52.38 -21.91 -2.51
CA SER A 548 52.29 -21.30 -1.17
C SER A 548 51.08 -20.41 -0.94
N ILE A 549 50.67 -20.30 0.33
CA ILE A 549 49.61 -19.40 0.80
C ILE A 549 49.95 -18.86 2.20
N ASN A 550 49.59 -17.60 2.46
CA ASN A 550 49.90 -16.90 3.71
C ASN A 550 48.67 -16.75 4.61
N GLY A 551 47.48 -16.59 4.04
CA GLY A 551 46.24 -16.54 4.83
C GLY A 551 44.99 -16.85 4.03
N ILE A 552 43.94 -17.25 4.73
CA ILE A 552 42.61 -17.54 4.17
C ILE A 552 41.57 -16.82 5.02
N GLU A 553 40.65 -16.09 4.40
CA GLU A 553 39.50 -15.45 5.07
C GLU A 553 38.19 -15.88 4.38
N VAL A 554 37.15 -16.12 5.17
CA VAL A 554 35.79 -16.33 4.69
C VAL A 554 35.03 -15.03 4.87
N VAL A 555 34.56 -14.45 3.76
CA VAL A 555 33.72 -13.25 3.80
C VAL A 555 32.25 -13.72 3.79
N ALA A 556 31.56 -13.55 4.92
CA ALA A 556 30.13 -13.82 5.00
C ALA A 556 29.38 -12.93 3.98
N ASN A 557 28.45 -13.50 3.21
CA ASN A 557 27.51 -12.66 2.48
C ASN A 557 26.17 -13.35 2.17
N PRO A 558 25.08 -13.03 2.90
CA PRO A 558 23.74 -13.28 2.41
C PRO A 558 23.33 -12.14 1.46
N THR A 559 22.70 -12.49 0.34
CA THR A 559 21.88 -11.66 -0.59
C THR A 559 22.43 -11.20 -1.95
N ASN A 560 23.72 -11.33 -2.29
CA ASN A 560 24.25 -10.78 -3.56
C ASN A 560 24.68 -11.81 -4.64
N PHE A 561 23.87 -12.83 -4.91
CA PHE A 561 24.05 -13.70 -6.09
C PHE A 561 22.74 -13.98 -6.82
N ILE A 562 22.80 -14.14 -8.14
CA ILE A 562 21.70 -14.78 -8.89
C ILE A 562 21.45 -16.16 -8.25
N PRO A 563 20.18 -16.56 -7.99
CA PRO A 563 19.91 -17.80 -7.26
C PRO A 563 20.49 -19.04 -7.94
N ILE A 564 20.88 -20.04 -7.15
CA ILE A 564 21.25 -21.35 -7.70
C ILE A 564 19.99 -22.13 -8.11
N ALA A 565 20.15 -23.21 -8.87
CA ALA A 565 19.05 -24.07 -9.27
C ALA A 565 18.35 -24.66 -8.03
N PRO A 566 17.01 -24.52 -7.91
CA PRO A 566 16.23 -25.22 -6.91
C PRO A 566 16.49 -26.73 -6.94
N ALA A 567 16.61 -27.35 -5.76
CA ALA A 567 16.90 -28.78 -5.63
C ALA A 567 15.64 -29.58 -5.27
N GLY A 568 15.67 -30.89 -5.52
CA GLY A 568 14.61 -31.80 -5.06
C GLY A 568 13.23 -31.54 -5.67
N LEU A 569 13.17 -31.03 -6.91
CA LEU A 569 11.89 -30.85 -7.61
C LEU A 569 11.19 -32.21 -7.74
N THR A 570 9.98 -32.30 -7.20
CA THR A 570 9.11 -33.47 -7.30
C THR A 570 7.75 -33.06 -7.85
N THR A 571 7.08 -34.01 -8.48
CA THR A 571 5.72 -33.85 -9.01
C THR A 571 4.82 -34.97 -8.51
N SER A 572 3.59 -34.64 -8.13
CA SER A 572 2.53 -35.60 -7.86
C SER A 572 1.28 -35.26 -8.66
N VAL A 573 0.54 -36.29 -9.08
CA VAL A 573 -0.70 -36.16 -9.85
C VAL A 573 -1.88 -36.48 -8.95
N SER A 574 -2.88 -35.62 -8.95
CA SER A 574 -4.22 -35.92 -8.42
C SER A 574 -5.27 -35.49 -9.44
N THR A 575 -6.55 -35.80 -9.18
CA THR A 575 -7.64 -35.42 -10.07
C THR A 575 -7.64 -33.92 -10.32
N GLY A 576 -7.54 -33.48 -11.57
CA GLY A 576 -7.61 -32.07 -11.97
C GLY A 576 -6.34 -31.25 -11.74
N GLN A 577 -5.26 -31.79 -11.16
CA GLN A 577 -4.08 -30.99 -10.82
C GLN A 577 -2.75 -31.78 -10.82
N VAL A 578 -1.66 -31.08 -11.10
CA VAL A 578 -0.28 -31.56 -10.89
C VAL A 578 0.39 -30.69 -9.83
N SER A 579 0.72 -31.27 -8.68
CA SER A 579 1.43 -30.54 -7.61
C SER A 579 2.94 -30.67 -7.77
N LEU A 580 3.65 -29.56 -7.63
CA LEU A 580 5.10 -29.43 -7.66
C LEU A 580 5.59 -28.98 -6.28
N SER A 581 6.68 -29.57 -5.81
CA SER A 581 7.38 -29.15 -4.59
C SER A 581 8.89 -29.22 -4.79
N TRP A 582 9.63 -28.28 -4.21
CA TRP A 582 11.09 -28.22 -4.29
C TRP A 582 11.70 -27.60 -3.04
N SER A 583 13.02 -27.71 -2.90
CA SER A 583 13.80 -27.02 -1.87
C SER A 583 14.25 -25.66 -2.39
N ALA A 584 13.84 -24.59 -1.71
CA ALA A 584 14.21 -23.21 -2.02
C ALA A 584 15.70 -22.95 -1.71
N PRO A 585 16.50 -22.42 -2.65
CA PRO A 585 17.82 -21.91 -2.34
C PRO A 585 17.73 -20.62 -1.53
N ALA A 586 18.61 -20.43 -0.56
CA ALA A 586 18.60 -19.28 0.38
C ALA A 586 18.66 -17.90 -0.31
N SER A 587 19.20 -17.83 -1.53
CA SER A 587 19.29 -16.59 -2.32
C SER A 587 18.06 -16.30 -3.18
N ALA A 588 17.13 -17.25 -3.34
CA ALA A 588 15.89 -17.04 -4.10
C ALA A 588 14.84 -16.35 -3.24
N THR A 589 14.25 -15.28 -3.78
CA THR A 589 13.09 -14.60 -3.17
C THR A 589 11.78 -14.97 -3.86
N ARG A 590 11.87 -15.48 -5.09
CA ARG A 590 10.75 -15.85 -5.96
C ARG A 590 11.16 -17.00 -6.87
N PHE A 591 10.20 -17.64 -7.53
CA PHE A 591 10.42 -18.74 -8.48
C PHE A 591 9.64 -18.54 -9.78
N ASN A 592 10.25 -19.01 -10.88
CA ASN A 592 9.58 -19.21 -12.17
C ASN A 592 9.38 -20.71 -12.40
N ILE A 593 8.16 -21.10 -12.75
CA ILE A 593 7.77 -22.48 -13.01
C ILE A 593 7.63 -22.60 -14.51
N LYS A 594 8.35 -23.56 -15.09
CA LYS A 594 8.41 -23.74 -16.54
C LYS A 594 8.05 -25.19 -16.90
N ARG A 595 7.35 -25.33 -18.03
CA ARG A 595 6.79 -26.59 -18.50
C ARG A 595 7.08 -26.82 -19.99
N SER A 596 7.30 -28.07 -20.36
CA SER A 596 7.48 -28.56 -21.74
C SER A 596 6.71 -29.87 -21.93
N THR A 597 6.25 -30.16 -23.15
CA THR A 597 5.77 -31.50 -23.55
C THR A 597 6.88 -32.39 -24.11
N THR A 598 8.11 -31.86 -24.20
CA THR A 598 9.30 -32.56 -24.70
C THR A 598 10.35 -32.62 -23.59
N SER A 599 10.87 -33.81 -23.31
CA SER A 599 11.96 -33.99 -22.33
C SER A 599 13.19 -33.18 -22.75
N GLY A 600 13.86 -32.54 -21.78
CA GLY A 600 14.94 -31.58 -22.05
C GLY A 600 14.51 -30.17 -22.51
N GLY A 601 13.23 -29.93 -22.85
CA GLY A 601 12.73 -28.62 -23.30
C GLY A 601 12.54 -28.53 -24.83
N PRO A 602 12.35 -27.31 -25.38
CA PRO A 602 12.36 -26.00 -24.72
C PRO A 602 11.18 -25.81 -23.74
N TYR A 603 11.39 -25.04 -22.66
CA TYR A 603 10.35 -24.81 -21.64
C TYR A 603 9.68 -23.46 -21.81
N THR A 604 8.40 -23.41 -21.47
CA THR A 604 7.58 -22.19 -21.39
C THR A 604 7.26 -21.88 -19.94
N THR A 605 7.34 -20.61 -19.54
CA THR A 605 6.97 -20.19 -18.18
C THR A 605 5.46 -20.23 -18.01
N ILE A 606 4.95 -21.00 -17.06
CA ILE A 606 3.52 -21.13 -16.74
C ILE A 606 3.13 -20.36 -15.47
N ALA A 607 4.10 -20.05 -14.61
CA ALA A 607 3.93 -19.15 -13.48
C ALA A 607 5.23 -18.41 -13.18
N SER A 608 5.12 -17.17 -12.73
CA SER A 608 6.26 -16.33 -12.34
C SER A 608 6.01 -15.73 -10.96
N ASN A 609 7.08 -15.25 -10.32
CA ASN A 609 7.02 -14.57 -9.02
C ASN A 609 6.43 -15.41 -7.87
N VAL A 610 6.46 -16.74 -7.97
CA VAL A 610 5.95 -17.63 -6.91
C VAL A 610 6.83 -17.50 -5.68
N VAL A 611 6.25 -17.21 -4.51
CA VAL A 611 7.00 -16.88 -3.27
C VAL A 611 7.14 -18.05 -2.29
N VAL A 612 6.48 -19.17 -2.59
CA VAL A 612 6.56 -20.42 -1.81
C VAL A 612 7.25 -21.49 -2.64
N SER A 613 7.81 -22.51 -1.98
CA SER A 613 8.54 -23.59 -2.65
C SER A 613 7.62 -24.74 -3.13
N ALA A 614 6.44 -24.37 -3.61
CA ALA A 614 5.42 -25.27 -4.14
C ALA A 614 4.58 -24.56 -5.21
N PHE A 615 4.02 -25.33 -6.14
CA PHE A 615 3.12 -24.82 -7.17
C PHE A 615 2.14 -25.92 -7.61
N THR A 616 0.91 -25.55 -7.95
CA THR A 616 -0.06 -26.50 -8.50
C THR A 616 -0.43 -26.08 -9.92
N ASP A 617 -0.20 -26.97 -10.89
CA ASP A 617 -0.56 -26.76 -12.28
C ASP A 617 -1.94 -27.39 -12.58
N TYR A 618 -2.89 -26.53 -12.92
CA TYR A 618 -4.26 -26.87 -13.30
C TYR A 618 -4.47 -26.90 -14.83
N SER A 619 -3.48 -26.43 -15.59
CA SER A 619 -3.59 -26.00 -16.98
C SER A 619 -3.02 -27.02 -17.99
N PHE A 620 -3.31 -28.29 -17.79
CA PHE A 620 -2.74 -29.40 -18.58
C PHE A 620 -3.77 -30.04 -19.52
N THR A 621 -3.31 -30.86 -20.47
CA THR A 621 -4.17 -31.74 -21.26
C THR A 621 -4.08 -33.16 -20.66
N PRO A 622 -5.21 -33.80 -20.32
CA PRO A 622 -5.19 -35.17 -19.82
C PRO A 622 -4.46 -36.13 -20.75
N ASN A 623 -3.76 -37.10 -20.18
CA ASN A 623 -2.93 -38.11 -20.84
C ASN A 623 -1.72 -37.56 -21.62
N THR A 624 -1.32 -36.31 -21.36
CA THR A 624 -0.09 -35.72 -21.91
C THR A 624 0.99 -35.71 -20.84
N THR A 625 2.19 -36.22 -21.15
CA THR A 625 3.34 -36.12 -20.24
C THR A 625 3.94 -34.73 -20.31
N TYR A 626 4.02 -34.07 -19.16
CA TYR A 626 4.65 -32.78 -19.00
C TYR A 626 5.94 -32.89 -18.21
N TYR A 627 6.89 -32.08 -18.61
CA TYR A 627 8.21 -31.97 -18.00
C TYR A 627 8.38 -30.58 -17.41
N TYR A 628 8.65 -30.53 -16.11
CA TYR A 628 8.73 -29.32 -15.31
C TYR A 628 10.15 -29.02 -14.87
N VAL A 629 10.48 -27.74 -14.87
CA VAL A 629 11.68 -27.20 -14.21
C VAL A 629 11.31 -25.93 -13.46
N VAL A 630 12.03 -25.65 -12.38
CA VAL A 630 11.85 -24.43 -11.58
C VAL A 630 13.17 -23.68 -11.49
N SER A 631 13.14 -22.37 -11.59
CA SER A 631 14.31 -21.49 -11.42
C SER A 631 14.04 -20.49 -10.30
N GLY A 632 15.05 -20.23 -9.47
CA GLY A 632 14.98 -19.19 -8.44
C GLY A 632 15.27 -17.81 -9.01
N GLN A 633 14.63 -16.77 -8.48
CA GLN A 633 14.83 -15.38 -8.88
C GLN A 633 15.00 -14.46 -7.66
N ASN A 634 15.83 -13.43 -7.83
CA ASN A 634 15.89 -12.26 -6.93
C ASN A 634 16.16 -10.97 -7.72
N THR A 635 16.49 -9.89 -7.02
CA THR A 635 16.76 -8.57 -7.61
C THR A 635 17.95 -8.55 -8.58
N LEU A 636 18.85 -9.53 -8.52
CA LEU A 636 20.01 -9.64 -9.41
C LEU A 636 19.73 -10.43 -10.68
N GLY A 637 18.65 -11.22 -10.72
CA GLY A 637 18.24 -11.97 -11.89
C GLY A 637 17.71 -13.37 -11.58
N GLU A 638 17.47 -14.11 -12.65
CA GLU A 638 16.97 -15.48 -12.62
C GLU A 638 18.12 -16.49 -12.75
N GLY A 639 18.10 -17.49 -11.88
CA GLY A 639 19.06 -18.58 -11.83
C GLY A 639 18.82 -19.72 -12.83
N PRO A 640 19.71 -20.72 -12.86
CA PRO A 640 19.52 -21.91 -13.67
C PRO A 640 18.28 -22.71 -13.24
N ASN A 641 17.75 -23.50 -14.18
CA ASN A 641 16.65 -24.42 -13.94
C ASN A 641 17.08 -25.59 -13.03
N SER A 642 16.15 -26.06 -12.19
CA SER A 642 16.27 -27.30 -11.44
C SER A 642 16.47 -28.52 -12.34
N ALA A 643 16.80 -29.66 -11.73
CA ALA A 643 16.59 -30.95 -12.38
C ALA A 643 15.13 -31.09 -12.83
N GLN A 644 14.92 -31.74 -13.98
CA GLN A 644 13.59 -31.93 -14.56
C GLN A 644 12.80 -32.97 -13.77
N ALA A 645 11.54 -32.67 -13.46
CA ALA A 645 10.55 -33.65 -13.01
C ALA A 645 9.50 -33.86 -14.11
N SER A 646 8.81 -35.00 -14.11
CA SER A 646 7.77 -35.30 -15.10
C SER A 646 6.50 -35.83 -14.47
N ALA A 647 5.36 -35.43 -15.02
CA ALA A 647 4.05 -35.92 -14.61
C ALA A 647 3.15 -36.17 -15.81
N THR A 648 2.31 -37.21 -15.73
CA THR A 648 1.31 -37.55 -16.75
C THR A 648 -0.08 -37.55 -16.10
N PRO A 649 -0.76 -36.39 -16.02
CA PRO A 649 -2.10 -36.31 -15.45
C PRO A 649 -3.13 -37.02 -16.34
N THR A 650 -4.04 -37.79 -15.75
CA THR A 650 -5.01 -38.63 -16.49
C THR A 650 -6.44 -38.11 -16.49
N ALA A 651 -6.78 -37.22 -15.56
CA ALA A 651 -8.12 -36.62 -15.44
C ALA A 651 -8.03 -35.11 -15.22
N GLY A 652 -8.76 -34.34 -16.03
CA GLY A 652 -8.87 -32.88 -15.91
C GLY A 652 -10.20 -32.47 -15.27
N LEU A 653 -10.24 -31.25 -14.74
CA LEU A 653 -11.45 -30.59 -14.23
C LEU A 653 -11.57 -29.19 -14.85
N PRO A 654 -12.78 -28.60 -14.95
CA PRO A 654 -12.93 -27.18 -15.24
C PRO A 654 -12.29 -26.31 -14.15
N ASP A 655 -12.01 -25.04 -14.47
CA ASP A 655 -11.64 -23.98 -13.51
C ASP A 655 -12.17 -22.68 -14.06
N VAL A 656 -13.30 -22.21 -13.53
CA VAL A 656 -13.99 -21.01 -13.96
C VAL A 656 -13.59 -19.83 -13.08
N VAL A 657 -13.12 -18.78 -13.74
CA VAL A 657 -12.75 -17.53 -13.08
C VAL A 657 -13.49 -16.36 -13.69
N ILE A 658 -13.78 -15.34 -12.87
CA ILE A 658 -14.25 -14.06 -13.39
C ILE A 658 -13.05 -13.22 -13.78
N THR A 659 -13.01 -12.80 -15.04
CA THR A 659 -11.94 -11.96 -15.61
C THR A 659 -12.31 -10.49 -15.69
N ALA A 660 -13.61 -10.17 -15.68
CA ALA A 660 -14.10 -8.81 -15.65
C ALA A 660 -15.55 -8.75 -15.12
N LEU A 661 -15.85 -7.69 -14.38
CA LEU A 661 -17.22 -7.30 -14.02
C LEU A 661 -17.60 -6.02 -14.75
N SER A 662 -18.85 -5.91 -15.15
CA SER A 662 -19.41 -4.70 -15.76
C SER A 662 -20.88 -4.53 -15.39
N TRP A 663 -21.41 -3.34 -15.63
CA TRP A 663 -22.78 -3.00 -15.26
C TRP A 663 -23.43 -2.10 -16.30
N THR A 664 -24.76 -2.06 -16.29
CA THR A 664 -25.55 -1.18 -17.17
C THR A 664 -26.74 -0.63 -16.38
N PRO A 665 -26.99 0.69 -16.40
CA PRO A 665 -26.21 1.75 -17.07
C PRO A 665 -24.86 2.03 -16.41
N ASN A 666 -23.87 2.50 -17.17
CA ASN A 666 -22.56 2.97 -16.71
C ASN A 666 -22.24 4.33 -17.36
N PRO A 667 -22.08 5.44 -16.60
CA PRO A 667 -22.12 5.52 -15.13
C PRO A 667 -23.50 5.16 -14.57
N ALA A 668 -23.52 4.52 -13.40
CA ALA A 668 -24.75 4.29 -12.65
C ALA A 668 -25.12 5.58 -11.90
N LEU A 669 -26.41 5.93 -11.89
CA LEU A 669 -26.93 7.06 -11.11
C LEU A 669 -27.81 6.51 -9.97
N GLY A 670 -27.87 7.25 -8.87
CA GLY A 670 -28.79 6.95 -7.77
C GLY A 670 -30.24 6.86 -8.27
N GLY A 671 -30.93 5.78 -7.90
CA GLY A 671 -32.28 5.46 -8.35
C GLY A 671 -32.36 4.63 -9.63
N ASN A 672 -31.24 4.39 -10.33
CA ASN A 672 -31.24 3.47 -11.49
C ASN A 672 -31.38 2.01 -11.03
N ASN A 673 -32.07 1.19 -11.82
CA ASN A 673 -31.96 -0.26 -11.74
C ASN A 673 -30.74 -0.70 -12.56
N VAL A 674 -29.72 -1.24 -11.89
CA VAL A 674 -28.44 -1.62 -12.50
C VAL A 674 -28.40 -3.13 -12.73
N THR A 675 -28.08 -3.55 -13.94
CA THR A 675 -27.85 -4.96 -14.29
C THR A 675 -26.35 -5.26 -14.32
N PHE A 676 -25.92 -6.27 -13.59
CA PHE A 676 -24.53 -6.73 -13.55
C PHE A 676 -24.23 -7.79 -14.61
N LYS A 677 -22.97 -7.84 -15.04
CA LYS A 677 -22.43 -8.84 -15.96
C LYS A 677 -21.04 -9.30 -15.50
N ALA A 678 -20.77 -10.59 -15.63
CA ALA A 678 -19.47 -11.19 -15.40
C ALA A 678 -18.93 -11.84 -16.68
N THR A 679 -17.67 -11.54 -17.03
CA THR A 679 -16.94 -12.28 -18.06
C THR A 679 -16.26 -13.46 -17.39
N VAL A 680 -16.82 -14.65 -17.55
CA VAL A 680 -16.30 -15.90 -16.99
C VAL A 680 -15.41 -16.58 -18.01
N LYS A 681 -14.25 -17.08 -17.58
CA LYS A 681 -13.33 -17.88 -18.38
C LYS A 681 -13.15 -19.23 -17.73
N ASN A 682 -13.26 -20.32 -18.51
CA ASN A 682 -12.76 -21.62 -18.08
C ASN A 682 -11.26 -21.69 -18.40
N GLN A 683 -10.39 -21.65 -17.40
CA GLN A 683 -8.94 -21.80 -17.53
C GLN A 683 -8.45 -23.21 -17.17
N GLY A 684 -9.36 -24.11 -16.82
CA GLY A 684 -9.07 -25.50 -16.47
C GLY A 684 -8.80 -26.39 -17.68
N SER A 685 -8.66 -27.67 -17.40
CA SER A 685 -8.24 -28.71 -18.36
C SER A 685 -9.40 -29.50 -18.96
N ALA A 686 -10.62 -29.34 -18.43
CA ALA A 686 -11.85 -29.95 -18.93
C ALA A 686 -12.98 -28.93 -19.11
N ALA A 687 -13.97 -29.25 -19.94
CA ALA A 687 -15.14 -28.40 -20.10
C ALA A 687 -16.04 -28.45 -18.85
N THR A 688 -16.78 -27.37 -18.58
CA THR A 688 -17.83 -27.44 -17.54
C THR A 688 -18.90 -28.47 -17.94
N PRO A 689 -19.57 -29.15 -16.98
CA PRO A 689 -20.53 -30.20 -17.30
C PRO A 689 -21.72 -29.69 -18.12
N ALA A 690 -22.01 -30.32 -19.26
CA ALA A 690 -23.17 -29.97 -20.08
C ALA A 690 -24.48 -30.23 -19.32
N GLY A 691 -25.40 -29.26 -19.34
CA GLY A 691 -26.69 -29.34 -18.64
C GLY A 691 -26.65 -28.90 -17.18
N VAL A 692 -25.48 -28.64 -16.60
CA VAL A 692 -25.33 -28.02 -15.28
C VAL A 692 -25.20 -26.50 -15.44
N VAL A 693 -25.92 -25.74 -14.62
CA VAL A 693 -25.90 -24.27 -14.69
C VAL A 693 -24.55 -23.73 -14.20
N LEU A 694 -23.90 -22.90 -15.00
CA LEU A 694 -22.79 -22.05 -14.56
C LEU A 694 -23.36 -20.75 -13.98
N GLY A 695 -23.52 -20.73 -12.66
CA GLY A 695 -24.08 -19.59 -11.95
C GLY A 695 -23.05 -18.52 -11.65
N VAL A 696 -23.49 -17.27 -11.56
CA VAL A 696 -22.71 -16.17 -10.97
C VAL A 696 -23.56 -15.42 -9.97
N GLY A 697 -23.13 -15.38 -8.72
CA GLY A 697 -23.69 -14.51 -7.69
C GLY A 697 -23.04 -13.14 -7.75
N PHE A 698 -23.83 -12.07 -7.72
CA PHE A 698 -23.36 -10.69 -7.63
C PHE A 698 -23.76 -10.09 -6.28
N ASN A 699 -22.77 -9.61 -5.55
CA ASN A 699 -22.93 -8.94 -4.27
C ASN A 699 -22.46 -7.48 -4.40
N VAL A 700 -23.16 -6.58 -3.74
CA VAL A 700 -22.78 -5.17 -3.63
C VAL A 700 -22.57 -4.87 -2.15
N ASP A 701 -21.37 -4.41 -1.78
CA ASP A 701 -20.96 -4.16 -0.39
C ASP A 701 -21.23 -5.37 0.53
N ASP A 702 -20.83 -6.55 0.05
CA ASP A 702 -21.04 -7.86 0.69
C ASP A 702 -22.50 -8.27 0.89
N ALA A 703 -23.48 -7.45 0.50
CA ALA A 703 -24.89 -7.79 0.45
C ALA A 703 -25.25 -8.49 -0.87
N GLY A 704 -25.94 -9.63 -0.80
CA GLY A 704 -26.42 -10.34 -1.99
C GLY A 704 -27.37 -9.47 -2.81
N ALA A 705 -27.04 -9.19 -4.07
CA ALA A 705 -27.80 -8.26 -4.91
C ALA A 705 -28.60 -9.00 -6.00
N THR A 706 -27.92 -9.73 -6.88
CA THR A 706 -28.56 -10.42 -8.04
C THR A 706 -27.72 -11.64 -8.44
N PHE A 707 -28.21 -12.47 -9.34
CA PHE A 707 -27.47 -13.61 -9.88
C PHE A 707 -27.77 -13.86 -11.37
N SER A 708 -26.86 -14.57 -12.03
CA SER A 708 -27.08 -15.20 -13.33
C SER A 708 -27.30 -16.69 -13.14
N GLY A 709 -28.43 -17.23 -13.61
CA GLY A 709 -28.81 -18.64 -13.37
C GLY A 709 -29.29 -19.44 -14.60
N SER A 710 -29.05 -18.96 -15.83
CA SER A 710 -29.62 -19.59 -17.04
C SER A 710 -28.63 -20.24 -18.01
N PHE A 711 -27.32 -20.09 -17.79
CA PHE A 711 -26.32 -20.66 -18.70
C PHE A 711 -26.03 -22.12 -18.34
N SER A 712 -26.41 -23.06 -19.20
CA SER A 712 -26.25 -24.52 -18.98
C SER A 712 -25.46 -25.23 -20.09
N SER A 713 -24.91 -24.47 -21.03
CA SER A 713 -24.01 -25.02 -22.06
C SER A 713 -22.63 -25.31 -21.46
N ALA A 714 -21.95 -26.34 -21.95
CA ALA A 714 -20.57 -26.61 -21.54
C ALA A 714 -19.64 -25.48 -22.02
N LEU A 715 -18.86 -24.91 -21.12
CA LEU A 715 -17.81 -23.94 -21.42
C LEU A 715 -16.49 -24.68 -21.61
N ALA A 716 -16.00 -24.74 -22.84
CA ALA A 716 -14.77 -25.45 -23.19
C ALA A 716 -13.52 -24.82 -22.53
N PRO A 717 -12.44 -25.60 -22.28
CA PRO A 717 -11.16 -25.06 -21.83
C PRO A 717 -10.68 -23.87 -22.66
N GLY A 718 -10.19 -22.82 -21.99
CA GLY A 718 -9.72 -21.58 -22.58
C GLY A 718 -10.80 -20.62 -23.08
N SER A 719 -12.07 -21.04 -23.14
CA SER A 719 -13.16 -20.20 -23.65
C SER A 719 -13.71 -19.24 -22.58
N SER A 720 -14.35 -18.17 -23.03
CA SER A 720 -15.00 -17.19 -22.15
C SER A 720 -16.46 -16.95 -22.55
N VAL A 721 -17.29 -16.59 -21.57
CA VAL A 721 -18.70 -16.24 -21.75
C VAL A 721 -19.05 -15.04 -20.86
N VAL A 722 -19.92 -14.16 -21.35
CA VAL A 722 -20.47 -13.06 -20.56
C VAL A 722 -21.82 -13.49 -19.98
N LEU A 723 -21.89 -13.60 -18.66
CA LEU A 723 -23.09 -13.97 -17.91
C LEU A 723 -23.74 -12.70 -17.35
N THR A 724 -25.00 -12.49 -17.70
CA THR A 724 -25.78 -11.30 -17.29
C THR A 724 -26.75 -11.68 -16.19
N ALA A 725 -26.81 -10.87 -15.13
CA ALA A 725 -27.77 -11.06 -14.05
C ALA A 725 -29.21 -11.12 -14.61
N ASN A 726 -29.94 -12.16 -14.21
CA ASN A 726 -31.32 -12.41 -14.66
C ASN A 726 -32.26 -12.88 -13.54
N GLY A 727 -31.74 -13.06 -12.33
CA GLY A 727 -32.50 -13.40 -11.13
C GLY A 727 -32.04 -12.61 -9.91
N GLY A 728 -32.86 -12.58 -8.87
CA GLY A 728 -32.59 -11.82 -7.64
C GLY A 728 -32.84 -10.30 -7.80
N GLY A 729 -32.97 -9.58 -6.69
CA GLY A 729 -33.28 -8.14 -6.70
C GLY A 729 -34.72 -7.81 -7.11
N SER A 730 -35.07 -6.52 -7.06
CA SER A 730 -36.38 -5.99 -7.46
C SER A 730 -36.20 -4.68 -8.24
N PRO A 731 -36.55 -4.64 -9.55
CA PRO A 731 -37.02 -5.75 -10.38
C PRO A 731 -35.96 -6.84 -10.60
N SER A 732 -36.42 -8.06 -10.94
CA SER A 732 -35.55 -9.25 -11.06
C SER A 732 -34.37 -9.02 -12.03
N GLY A 733 -33.17 -9.45 -11.63
CA GLY A 733 -31.93 -9.27 -12.37
C GLY A 733 -31.32 -7.87 -12.25
N THR A 734 -31.84 -7.02 -11.36
CA THR A 734 -31.34 -5.65 -11.17
C THR A 734 -31.13 -5.28 -9.71
N TRP A 735 -30.16 -4.40 -9.47
CA TRP A 735 -29.87 -3.79 -8.19
C TRP A 735 -30.28 -2.31 -8.19
N PRO A 736 -31.12 -1.85 -7.24
CA PRO A 736 -31.49 -0.45 -7.13
C PRO A 736 -30.31 0.35 -6.60
N ALA A 737 -29.72 1.18 -7.45
CA ALA A 737 -28.47 1.86 -7.14
C ALA A 737 -28.67 3.01 -6.17
N THR A 738 -27.89 3.04 -5.10
CA THR A 738 -27.80 4.18 -4.18
C THR A 738 -26.54 4.99 -4.48
N PRO A 739 -26.54 6.32 -4.36
CA PRO A 739 -25.32 7.10 -4.59
C PRO A 739 -24.20 6.70 -3.63
N GLY A 740 -22.98 6.52 -4.15
CA GLY A 740 -21.83 6.11 -3.36
C GLY A 740 -20.77 5.38 -4.17
N ILE A 741 -19.67 5.02 -3.50
CA ILE A 741 -18.71 4.04 -4.02
C ILE A 741 -19.08 2.70 -3.39
N HIS A 742 -19.29 1.71 -4.24
CA HIS A 742 -19.69 0.38 -3.86
C HIS A 742 -18.66 -0.64 -4.31
N THR A 743 -18.51 -1.72 -3.56
CA THR A 743 -17.74 -2.89 -3.97
C THR A 743 -18.68 -3.87 -4.65
N LEU A 744 -18.50 -4.09 -5.96
CA LEU A 744 -19.20 -5.15 -6.70
C LEU A 744 -18.34 -6.41 -6.71
N THR A 745 -18.87 -7.47 -6.11
CA THR A 745 -18.23 -8.78 -6.03
C THR A 745 -19.02 -9.77 -6.88
N GLY A 746 -18.35 -10.45 -7.80
CA GLY A 746 -18.89 -11.60 -8.51
C GLY A 746 -18.29 -12.89 -7.95
N ASN A 747 -19.11 -13.92 -7.82
CA ASN A 747 -18.68 -15.28 -7.47
C ASN A 747 -19.19 -16.24 -8.54
N VAL A 748 -18.31 -16.83 -9.34
CA VAL A 748 -18.69 -17.84 -10.35
C VAL A 748 -18.74 -19.23 -9.73
N ASP A 749 -19.61 -20.08 -10.27
CA ASP A 749 -20.04 -21.32 -9.61
C ASP A 749 -20.46 -21.07 -8.15
N ASP A 750 -21.30 -20.05 -7.99
CA ASP A 750 -21.72 -19.43 -6.73
C ASP A 750 -22.21 -20.37 -5.62
N ILE A 751 -22.64 -21.59 -5.96
CA ILE A 751 -23.11 -22.60 -5.01
C ILE A 751 -22.35 -23.94 -5.13
N ASN A 752 -21.18 -23.93 -5.78
CA ASN A 752 -20.32 -25.10 -5.99
C ASN A 752 -21.08 -26.28 -6.64
N ARG A 753 -21.59 -26.08 -7.86
CA ARG A 753 -22.44 -27.07 -8.56
C ARG A 753 -21.63 -28.17 -9.22
N PHE A 754 -20.34 -27.94 -9.49
CA PHE A 754 -19.46 -28.96 -10.05
C PHE A 754 -18.04 -28.78 -9.53
N PRO A 755 -17.28 -29.87 -9.36
CA PRO A 755 -15.92 -29.78 -8.85
C PRO A 755 -15.01 -29.08 -9.84
N GLU A 756 -14.22 -28.15 -9.32
CA GLU A 756 -13.24 -27.41 -10.07
C GLU A 756 -11.83 -27.88 -9.74
N SER A 757 -10.88 -27.60 -10.64
CA SER A 757 -9.47 -27.85 -10.33
C SER A 757 -8.94 -26.86 -9.29
N ASN A 758 -9.47 -25.63 -9.25
CA ASN A 758 -9.18 -24.64 -8.21
C ASN A 758 -10.48 -24.01 -7.73
N GLU A 759 -10.77 -24.14 -6.44
CA GLU A 759 -12.01 -23.64 -5.81
C GLU A 759 -11.81 -22.24 -5.18
N ASN A 760 -10.58 -21.73 -5.16
CA ASN A 760 -10.22 -20.54 -4.38
C ASN A 760 -10.11 -19.26 -5.22
N ASN A 761 -10.41 -19.31 -6.51
CA ASN A 761 -10.22 -18.23 -7.51
C ASN A 761 -11.52 -17.82 -8.22
N ASN A 762 -12.67 -18.23 -7.71
CA ASN A 762 -13.98 -17.96 -8.30
C ASN A 762 -14.51 -16.55 -8.01
N ILE A 763 -13.91 -15.86 -7.05
CA ILE A 763 -14.34 -14.53 -6.60
C ILE A 763 -13.51 -13.45 -7.28
N PHE A 764 -14.18 -12.45 -7.83
CA PHE A 764 -13.58 -11.23 -8.36
C PHE A 764 -14.34 -10.01 -7.84
N SER A 765 -13.62 -8.97 -7.41
CA SER A 765 -14.23 -7.73 -6.89
C SER A 765 -13.73 -6.51 -7.66
N THR A 766 -14.59 -5.53 -7.87
CA THR A 766 -14.24 -4.22 -8.43
C THR A 766 -15.05 -3.11 -7.77
N ASN A 767 -14.48 -1.92 -7.69
CA ASN A 767 -15.23 -0.75 -7.24
C ASN A 767 -16.16 -0.24 -8.36
N MET A 768 -17.36 0.18 -7.97
CA MET A 768 -18.37 0.79 -8.81
C MET A 768 -18.82 2.11 -8.18
N ALA A 769 -18.67 3.21 -8.90
CA ALA A 769 -19.23 4.50 -8.49
C ALA A 769 -20.68 4.65 -9.01
N VAL A 770 -21.60 4.95 -8.09
CA VAL A 770 -22.98 5.33 -8.39
C VAL A 770 -23.14 6.82 -8.08
N PHE A 771 -23.31 7.63 -9.11
CA PHE A 771 -23.31 9.08 -8.98
C PHE A 771 -24.67 9.63 -8.55
N VAL A 772 -24.67 10.80 -7.91
CA VAL A 772 -25.86 11.65 -7.84
C VAL A 772 -26.20 12.23 -9.21
N SER A 773 -27.46 12.57 -9.46
CA SER A 773 -27.84 13.32 -10.66
C SER A 773 -27.06 14.64 -10.68
N GLY A 774 -26.32 14.90 -11.76
CA GLY A 774 -25.47 16.09 -11.87
C GLY A 774 -26.25 17.42 -11.87
N TYR A 775 -25.52 18.53 -11.89
CA TYR A 775 -26.10 19.88 -11.96
C TYR A 775 -26.01 20.44 -13.39
N SER A 776 -27.03 21.15 -13.84
CA SER A 776 -27.01 21.96 -15.06
C SER A 776 -27.81 23.23 -14.79
N ILE A 777 -27.16 24.38 -14.75
CA ILE A 777 -27.71 25.66 -14.29
C ILE A 777 -27.68 26.67 -15.41
N ASN A 778 -28.82 27.33 -15.66
CA ASN A 778 -28.92 28.51 -16.49
C ASN A 778 -28.59 29.74 -15.64
N SER A 779 -27.36 30.26 -15.77
CA SER A 779 -26.85 31.31 -14.88
C SER A 779 -27.48 32.66 -15.25
N GLY A 780 -28.11 33.31 -14.27
CA GLY A 780 -28.88 34.53 -14.45
C GLY A 780 -30.24 34.40 -15.12
N GLY A 781 -30.71 33.17 -15.40
CA GLY A 781 -31.96 32.92 -16.14
C GLY A 781 -32.89 31.90 -15.47
N THR A 782 -34.07 31.72 -16.07
CA THR A 782 -35.04 30.69 -15.70
C THR A 782 -34.72 29.35 -16.39
N THR A 783 -35.36 28.27 -15.96
CA THR A 783 -35.19 26.93 -16.55
C THR A 783 -35.30 26.95 -18.08
N THR A 784 -34.34 26.32 -18.76
CA THR A 784 -34.31 26.22 -20.22
C THR A 784 -33.65 24.93 -20.70
N GLY A 785 -34.30 24.17 -21.58
CA GLY A 785 -33.85 22.83 -21.93
C GLY A 785 -33.68 21.96 -20.68
N SER A 786 -32.51 21.31 -20.54
CA SER A 786 -32.12 20.53 -19.36
C SER A 786 -31.46 21.36 -18.25
N PHE A 787 -31.38 22.68 -18.39
CA PHE A 787 -30.74 23.57 -17.42
C PHE A 787 -31.79 24.15 -16.47
N ALA A 788 -31.62 23.92 -15.18
CA ALA A 788 -32.45 24.47 -14.12
C ALA A 788 -32.26 26.00 -14.02
N THR A 789 -33.23 26.68 -13.39
CA THR A 789 -33.12 28.10 -13.03
C THR A 789 -31.86 28.38 -12.23
N ASP A 790 -31.37 29.62 -12.27
CA ASP A 790 -30.21 30.04 -11.48
C ASP A 790 -30.40 29.77 -9.99
N GLN A 791 -29.56 28.90 -9.44
CA GLN A 791 -29.55 28.45 -8.05
C GLN A 791 -28.11 28.12 -7.63
N ASN A 792 -27.88 27.93 -6.34
CA ASN A 792 -26.57 27.60 -5.74
C ASN A 792 -25.50 28.71 -5.87
N SER A 793 -25.88 29.92 -6.29
CA SER A 793 -24.99 31.07 -6.38
C SER A 793 -25.04 31.97 -5.14
N THR A 794 -23.93 32.63 -4.85
CA THR A 794 -23.83 33.73 -3.87
C THR A 794 -23.02 34.87 -4.48
N GLY A 795 -23.51 36.10 -4.35
CA GLY A 795 -22.91 37.28 -4.98
C GLY A 795 -23.31 37.49 -6.44
N GLY A 796 -22.86 38.60 -7.02
CA GLY A 796 -23.16 39.00 -8.40
C GLY A 796 -24.60 39.45 -8.67
N THR A 797 -24.83 39.95 -9.88
CA THR A 797 -26.12 40.38 -10.41
C THR A 797 -26.49 39.56 -11.66
N THR A 798 -27.73 39.63 -12.12
CA THR A 798 -28.18 38.89 -13.31
C THR A 798 -28.64 39.84 -14.42
N SER A 799 -28.51 39.42 -15.68
CA SER A 799 -29.05 40.14 -16.83
C SER A 799 -29.43 39.19 -17.96
N THR A 800 -30.28 39.68 -18.87
CA THR A 800 -30.75 38.94 -20.04
C THR A 800 -30.63 39.76 -21.32
N SER A 801 -30.59 39.09 -22.46
CA SER A 801 -30.49 39.67 -23.81
C SER A 801 -31.35 38.90 -24.80
N THR A 802 -31.75 39.54 -25.89
CA THR A 802 -32.47 38.90 -27.00
C THR A 802 -31.58 38.68 -28.22
N ASN A 803 -30.28 38.96 -28.13
CA ASN A 803 -29.34 38.82 -29.24
C ASN A 803 -29.31 37.38 -29.78
N THR A 804 -29.15 37.23 -31.09
CA THR A 804 -28.91 35.92 -31.71
C THR A 804 -27.49 35.45 -31.41
N ILE A 805 -27.34 34.19 -30.96
CA ILE A 805 -26.06 33.61 -30.58
C ILE A 805 -25.57 32.64 -31.65
N ASP A 806 -24.32 32.82 -32.10
CA ASP A 806 -23.61 31.86 -32.95
C ASP A 806 -23.15 30.65 -32.11
N LEU A 807 -23.76 29.49 -32.34
CA LEU A 807 -23.45 28.23 -31.67
C LEU A 807 -22.40 27.38 -32.42
N SER A 808 -21.86 27.86 -33.55
CA SER A 808 -20.98 27.06 -34.42
C SER A 808 -19.70 26.60 -33.75
N LEU A 809 -19.19 27.32 -32.75
CA LEU A 809 -18.01 26.95 -31.97
C LEU A 809 -18.30 25.93 -30.86
N ALA A 810 -19.56 25.74 -30.49
CA ALA A 810 -20.00 24.91 -29.37
C ALA A 810 -20.87 23.71 -29.82
N SER A 811 -20.95 23.45 -31.13
CA SER A 811 -22.04 22.72 -31.80
C SER A 811 -22.38 21.32 -31.26
N ASN A 812 -21.44 20.62 -30.64
CA ASN A 812 -21.63 19.22 -30.21
C ASN A 812 -22.08 19.08 -28.74
N VAL A 813 -22.04 20.16 -27.96
CA VAL A 813 -22.40 20.18 -26.53
C VAL A 813 -23.08 21.48 -26.09
N ALA A 814 -23.47 22.34 -27.03
CA ALA A 814 -24.16 23.60 -26.75
C ALA A 814 -25.55 23.35 -26.13
N GLY A 815 -25.87 24.13 -25.10
CA GLY A 815 -27.25 24.28 -24.64
C GLY A 815 -28.11 25.09 -25.62
N PRO A 816 -29.42 25.25 -25.33
CA PRO A 816 -30.32 26.04 -26.16
C PRO A 816 -29.86 27.51 -26.24
N GLN A 817 -30.25 28.24 -27.30
CA GLN A 817 -29.87 29.66 -27.50
C GLN A 817 -30.16 30.53 -26.26
N SER A 818 -31.28 30.26 -25.60
CA SER A 818 -31.72 30.90 -24.35
C SER A 818 -30.73 30.77 -23.18
N LEU A 819 -29.90 29.71 -23.14
CA LEU A 819 -28.86 29.56 -22.13
C LEU A 819 -27.83 30.70 -22.22
N TYR A 820 -27.42 31.04 -23.44
CA TYR A 820 -26.43 32.08 -23.73
C TYR A 820 -27.02 33.49 -23.78
N GLN A 821 -28.32 33.61 -23.56
CA GLN A 821 -29.07 34.87 -23.52
C GLN A 821 -29.34 35.36 -22.10
N SER A 822 -28.98 34.58 -21.07
CA SER A 822 -28.93 34.97 -19.67
C SER A 822 -27.51 34.87 -19.13
N GLN A 823 -27.16 35.74 -18.19
CA GLN A 823 -25.84 35.74 -17.56
C GLN A 823 -25.91 36.21 -16.11
N ARG A 824 -25.05 35.63 -15.27
CA ARG A 824 -24.66 36.19 -13.97
C ARG A 824 -23.38 37.01 -14.14
N LEU A 825 -23.31 38.16 -13.48
CA LEU A 825 -22.27 39.18 -13.61
C LEU A 825 -21.68 39.57 -12.26
N GLY A 826 -20.42 39.97 -12.23
CA GLY A 826 -19.69 40.51 -11.07
C GLY A 826 -18.83 39.46 -10.39
N ASP A 827 -18.49 39.68 -9.12
CA ASP A 827 -17.82 38.67 -8.30
C ASP A 827 -18.87 37.77 -7.64
N PHE A 828 -18.81 36.48 -7.93
CA PHE A 828 -19.77 35.50 -7.45
C PHE A 828 -19.20 34.08 -7.38
N THR A 829 -19.87 33.24 -6.61
CA THR A 829 -19.49 31.85 -6.38
C THR A 829 -20.70 30.95 -6.56
N TYR A 830 -20.52 29.79 -7.21
CA TYR A 830 -21.47 28.68 -7.23
C TYR A 830 -20.95 27.53 -6.37
N SER A 831 -21.80 27.00 -5.48
CA SER A 831 -21.48 25.88 -4.59
C SER A 831 -22.39 24.68 -4.85
N PHE A 832 -21.83 23.61 -5.43
CA PHE A 832 -22.54 22.38 -5.74
C PHE A 832 -22.27 21.33 -4.67
N ASN A 833 -23.32 20.92 -3.94
CA ASN A 833 -23.21 20.03 -2.78
C ASN A 833 -23.67 18.60 -3.11
N ASN A 834 -23.56 17.70 -2.13
CA ASN A 834 -24.06 16.32 -2.21
C ASN A 834 -23.44 15.49 -3.35
N LEU A 835 -22.21 15.81 -3.75
CA LEU A 835 -21.42 15.00 -4.66
C LEU A 835 -20.68 13.91 -3.87
N ILE A 836 -20.15 12.90 -4.56
CA ILE A 836 -19.34 11.86 -3.93
C ILE A 836 -17.97 12.45 -3.58
N PRO A 837 -17.53 12.44 -2.31
CA PRO A 837 -16.24 12.97 -1.92
C PRO A 837 -15.07 12.37 -2.71
N ASN A 838 -14.12 13.21 -3.13
CA ASN A 838 -12.94 12.86 -3.93
C ASN A 838 -13.21 12.27 -5.32
N GLN A 839 -14.48 12.07 -5.70
CA GLN A 839 -14.84 11.61 -7.03
C GLN A 839 -14.63 12.74 -8.03
N THR A 840 -14.01 12.42 -9.17
CA THR A 840 -13.83 13.39 -10.27
C THR A 840 -15.11 13.53 -11.08
N TYR A 841 -15.53 14.78 -11.25
CA TYR A 841 -16.66 15.20 -12.08
C TYR A 841 -16.19 16.01 -13.27
N ALA A 842 -17.01 15.93 -14.31
CA ALA A 842 -16.92 16.77 -15.49
C ALA A 842 -17.56 18.14 -15.23
N VAL A 843 -16.82 19.23 -15.35
CA VAL A 843 -17.32 20.60 -15.19
C VAL A 843 -17.32 21.30 -16.55
N ARG A 844 -18.45 21.88 -16.94
CA ARG A 844 -18.56 22.71 -18.15
C ARG A 844 -19.02 24.11 -17.78
N LEU A 845 -18.29 25.11 -18.26
CA LEU A 845 -18.65 26.51 -18.09
C LEU A 845 -19.01 27.07 -19.47
N HIS A 846 -20.21 27.62 -19.57
CA HIS A 846 -20.78 28.18 -20.79
C HIS A 846 -20.68 29.70 -20.76
N PHE A 847 -20.12 30.27 -21.84
CA PHE A 847 -19.87 31.69 -21.99
C PHE A 847 -20.37 32.22 -23.34
N ALA A 848 -20.80 33.47 -23.36
CA ALA A 848 -21.01 34.31 -24.52
C ALA A 848 -20.87 35.77 -24.07
N GLU A 849 -19.98 36.53 -24.67
CA GLU A 849 -19.92 37.98 -24.44
C GLU A 849 -21.08 38.63 -25.18
N LEU A 850 -21.84 39.48 -24.48
CA LEU A 850 -23.08 40.10 -24.99
C LEU A 850 -22.99 41.62 -25.14
N VAL A 851 -21.93 42.24 -24.62
CA VAL A 851 -21.74 43.70 -24.57
C VAL A 851 -20.49 44.14 -25.32
N TYR A 852 -19.34 43.52 -25.02
CA TYR A 852 -18.04 44.00 -25.52
C TYR A 852 -17.64 43.37 -26.86
N THR A 853 -17.04 44.20 -27.72
CA THR A 853 -16.69 43.83 -29.11
C THR A 853 -15.19 43.69 -29.32
N ASN A 854 -14.37 44.36 -28.51
CA ASN A 854 -12.91 44.32 -28.62
C ASN A 854 -12.29 43.48 -27.49
N ILE A 855 -11.15 42.86 -27.81
CA ILE A 855 -10.29 42.14 -26.84
C ILE A 855 -9.80 43.12 -25.76
N GLY A 856 -9.74 42.63 -24.53
CA GLY A 856 -9.24 43.33 -23.34
C GLY A 856 -10.29 44.15 -22.60
N GLN A 857 -11.51 44.27 -23.13
CA GLN A 857 -12.58 45.06 -22.50
C GLN A 857 -13.23 44.33 -21.31
N ARG A 858 -13.19 43.00 -21.30
CA ARG A 858 -13.56 42.18 -20.14
C ARG A 858 -12.54 41.07 -19.95
N ALA A 859 -12.03 40.97 -18.73
CA ALA A 859 -11.14 39.90 -18.33
C ALA A 859 -11.47 39.48 -16.89
N PHE A 860 -11.49 38.17 -16.62
CA PHE A 860 -11.76 37.66 -15.27
C PHE A 860 -11.06 36.33 -15.00
N ASN A 861 -10.94 35.98 -13.73
CA ASN A 861 -10.40 34.69 -13.30
C ASN A 861 -11.54 33.74 -12.96
N VAL A 862 -11.31 32.44 -13.15
CA VAL A 862 -12.19 31.39 -12.67
C VAL A 862 -11.38 30.39 -11.87
N SER A 863 -11.80 30.10 -10.64
CA SER A 863 -11.23 29.03 -9.82
C SER A 863 -12.26 27.94 -9.55
N ILE A 864 -11.79 26.70 -9.51
CA ILE A 864 -12.58 25.52 -9.11
C ILE A 864 -11.91 24.91 -7.89
N ASN A 865 -12.63 24.80 -6.78
CA ASN A 865 -12.13 24.36 -5.48
C ASN A 865 -10.88 25.13 -5.02
N GLY A 866 -10.90 26.45 -5.21
CA GLY A 866 -9.79 27.34 -4.87
C GLY A 866 -8.60 27.28 -5.83
N ILE A 867 -8.58 26.36 -6.80
CA ILE A 867 -7.52 26.28 -7.81
C ILE A 867 -7.92 27.14 -9.01
N GLN A 868 -7.13 28.17 -9.32
CA GLN A 868 -7.36 29.01 -10.50
C GLN A 868 -7.20 28.19 -11.79
N LYS A 869 -8.30 28.09 -12.55
CA LYS A 869 -8.39 27.31 -13.79
C LYS A 869 -8.34 28.18 -15.04
N LEU A 870 -8.88 29.40 -14.96
CA LEU A 870 -8.78 30.41 -16.01
C LEU A 870 -8.19 31.69 -15.43
N THR A 871 -7.25 32.30 -16.15
CA THR A 871 -6.53 33.51 -15.72
C THR A 871 -6.69 34.61 -16.77
N ASN A 872 -7.11 35.81 -16.36
CA ASN A 872 -7.38 36.95 -17.25
C ASN A 872 -8.22 36.57 -18.48
N PHE A 873 -9.22 35.71 -18.25
CA PHE A 873 -10.03 35.10 -19.29
C PHE A 873 -10.89 36.14 -20.01
N ASP A 874 -10.71 36.21 -21.32
CA ASP A 874 -11.41 37.11 -22.23
C ASP A 874 -12.20 36.28 -23.26
N ILE A 875 -13.53 36.35 -23.15
CA ILE A 875 -14.43 35.57 -24.01
C ILE A 875 -14.32 36.01 -25.47
N VAL A 876 -14.13 37.31 -25.77
CA VAL A 876 -14.01 37.82 -27.15
C VAL A 876 -12.73 37.31 -27.79
N ALA A 877 -11.63 37.29 -27.04
CA ALA A 877 -10.34 36.77 -27.52
C ALA A 877 -10.42 35.28 -27.89
N GLN A 878 -11.13 34.49 -27.08
CA GLN A 878 -11.26 33.05 -27.26
C GLN A 878 -12.29 32.67 -28.34
N SER A 879 -13.48 33.28 -28.28
CA SER A 879 -14.57 33.02 -29.22
C SER A 879 -14.42 33.76 -30.56
N GLY A 880 -13.53 34.75 -30.66
CA GLY A 880 -13.30 35.53 -31.87
C GLY A 880 -14.40 36.55 -32.19
N GLY A 881 -15.24 36.92 -31.23
CA GLY A 881 -16.25 37.97 -31.37
C GLY A 881 -17.38 37.89 -30.34
N ILE A 882 -18.19 38.95 -30.28
CA ILE A 882 -19.40 39.02 -29.45
C ILE A 882 -20.51 38.07 -29.94
N ASN A 883 -21.43 37.68 -29.07
CA ASN A 883 -22.60 36.82 -29.35
C ASN A 883 -22.22 35.43 -29.92
N ARG A 884 -21.08 34.88 -29.50
CA ARG A 884 -20.62 33.55 -29.89
C ARG A 884 -20.50 32.67 -28.65
N ALA A 885 -21.06 31.47 -28.71
CA ALA A 885 -20.99 30.52 -27.62
C ALA A 885 -19.58 29.91 -27.51
N LEU A 886 -19.07 29.88 -26.28
CA LEU A 886 -17.81 29.27 -25.89
C LEU A 886 -18.04 28.35 -24.68
N ILE A 887 -17.40 27.19 -24.66
CA ILE A 887 -17.51 26.23 -23.56
C ILE A 887 -16.11 25.84 -23.10
N GLU A 888 -15.84 26.02 -21.82
CA GLU A 888 -14.61 25.55 -21.18
C GLU A 888 -14.91 24.28 -20.37
N ARG A 889 -14.07 23.25 -20.52
CA ARG A 889 -14.28 21.91 -19.98
C ARG A 889 -13.18 21.54 -19.00
N PHE A 890 -13.55 21.24 -17.76
CA PHE A 890 -12.61 20.87 -16.70
C PHE A 890 -12.97 19.51 -16.10
N ASN A 891 -11.96 18.83 -15.55
CA ASN A 891 -12.16 17.78 -14.57
C ASN A 891 -11.87 18.33 -13.18
N ALA A 892 -12.78 18.13 -12.24
CA ALA A 892 -12.62 18.56 -10.86
C ALA A 892 -13.09 17.47 -9.88
N PRO A 893 -12.25 17.04 -8.93
CA PRO A 893 -12.71 16.21 -7.83
C PRO A 893 -13.63 17.02 -6.93
N ALA A 894 -14.74 16.44 -6.47
CA ALA A 894 -15.44 16.99 -5.32
C ALA A 894 -14.52 16.91 -4.10
N ASP A 895 -14.60 17.90 -3.21
CA ASP A 895 -13.80 17.92 -1.98
C ASP A 895 -14.20 16.81 -1.00
N THR A 896 -13.55 16.75 0.17
CA THR A 896 -13.83 15.74 1.19
C THR A 896 -15.25 15.80 1.76
N ASN A 897 -15.96 16.92 1.55
CA ASN A 897 -17.36 17.11 1.97
C ASN A 897 -18.34 16.84 0.81
N GLY A 898 -17.86 16.44 -0.36
CA GLY A 898 -18.70 16.24 -1.53
C GLY A 898 -19.16 17.55 -2.17
N GLN A 899 -18.32 18.59 -2.16
CA GLN A 899 -18.59 19.89 -2.76
C GLN A 899 -17.69 20.19 -3.97
N ILE A 900 -18.27 20.84 -4.98
CA ILE A 900 -17.51 21.58 -6.01
C ILE A 900 -17.88 23.06 -5.91
N ILE A 901 -16.89 23.91 -5.70
CA ILE A 901 -17.02 25.37 -5.64
C ILE A 901 -16.43 25.96 -6.91
N VAL A 902 -17.21 26.77 -7.64
CA VAL A 902 -16.74 27.52 -8.81
C VAL A 902 -16.84 29.01 -8.51
N GLN A 903 -15.70 29.70 -8.48
CA GLN A 903 -15.63 31.12 -8.16
C GLN A 903 -15.19 31.92 -9.38
N PHE A 904 -15.88 33.03 -9.62
CA PHE A 904 -15.61 34.00 -10.68
C PHE A 904 -15.15 35.31 -10.05
N THR A 905 -14.02 35.84 -10.52
CA THR A 905 -13.41 37.05 -9.96
C THR A 905 -13.03 38.02 -11.07
N SER A 906 -13.62 39.20 -11.02
CA SER A 906 -13.46 40.29 -11.97
C SER A 906 -12.00 40.78 -11.98
N VAL A 907 -11.44 41.03 -13.17
CA VAL A 907 -10.11 41.66 -13.33
C VAL A 907 -10.24 42.97 -14.09
N VAL A 908 -10.88 42.93 -15.26
CA VAL A 908 -11.28 44.09 -16.06
C VAL A 908 -12.78 43.95 -16.32
N ASP A 909 -13.57 44.90 -15.81
CA ASP A 909 -15.03 44.81 -15.75
C ASP A 909 -15.53 43.54 -15.01
N GLN A 910 -16.84 43.34 -14.93
CA GLN A 910 -17.51 42.27 -14.21
C GLN A 910 -17.19 40.88 -14.80
N ALA A 911 -16.88 39.88 -13.97
CA ALA A 911 -16.84 38.50 -14.46
C ALA A 911 -18.23 38.05 -14.91
N LEU A 912 -18.32 37.05 -15.81
CA LEU A 912 -19.63 36.54 -16.25
C LEU A 912 -19.64 35.04 -16.51
N VAL A 913 -20.82 34.43 -16.38
CA VAL A 913 -21.10 33.06 -16.87
C VAL A 913 -22.56 32.94 -17.32
N ASN A 914 -22.82 32.21 -18.38
CA ASN A 914 -24.16 31.96 -18.92
C ASN A 914 -24.74 30.63 -18.44
N GLY A 915 -23.90 29.62 -18.22
CA GLY A 915 -24.35 28.32 -17.72
C GLY A 915 -23.23 27.49 -17.11
N ILE A 916 -23.61 26.60 -16.19
CA ILE A 916 -22.66 25.69 -15.52
C ILE A 916 -23.23 24.28 -15.52
N GLN A 917 -22.43 23.29 -15.88
CA GLN A 917 -22.77 21.88 -15.69
C GLN A 917 -21.73 21.19 -14.81
N ILE A 918 -22.21 20.39 -13.85
CA ILE A 918 -21.43 19.43 -13.08
C ILE A 918 -21.99 18.05 -13.43
N LEU A 919 -21.32 17.33 -14.33
CA LEU A 919 -21.81 16.09 -14.91
C LEU A 919 -21.25 14.89 -14.16
N ALA A 920 -22.15 13.95 -13.86
CA ALA A 920 -21.92 12.67 -13.21
C ALA A 920 -21.23 11.66 -14.15
N THR A 921 -20.06 12.03 -14.67
CA THR A 921 -19.20 11.16 -15.46
C THR A 921 -17.86 11.04 -14.73
N ASN A 922 -17.18 9.89 -14.85
CA ASN A 922 -15.80 9.71 -14.38
C ASN A 922 -14.83 10.60 -15.19
N GLY A 923 -14.96 11.92 -15.06
CA GLY A 923 -14.33 12.92 -15.92
C GLY A 923 -14.93 13.03 -17.33
N LEU A 924 -14.49 14.03 -18.09
CA LEU A 924 -14.76 14.19 -19.52
C LEU A 924 -13.79 13.37 -20.36
N VAL A 925 -14.31 12.72 -21.40
CA VAL A 925 -13.48 12.24 -22.52
C VAL A 925 -12.95 13.45 -23.29
N ASN A 926 -11.72 13.34 -23.78
CA ASN A 926 -11.08 14.32 -24.65
C ASN A 926 -12.04 14.79 -25.76
N ALA A 927 -12.23 16.10 -25.87
CA ALA A 927 -13.00 16.72 -26.91
C ALA A 927 -12.19 16.80 -28.20
N THR A 928 -12.87 16.70 -29.34
CA THR A 928 -12.21 16.98 -30.62
C THR A 928 -11.99 18.49 -30.76
N PRO A 929 -10.81 18.95 -31.22
CA PRO A 929 -10.57 20.35 -31.54
C PRO A 929 -11.61 20.89 -32.54
N THR A 930 -11.83 22.19 -32.57
CA THR A 930 -12.69 22.84 -33.58
C THR A 930 -11.84 23.73 -34.48
N LEU A 931 -11.74 23.36 -35.76
CA LEU A 931 -11.11 24.19 -36.79
C LEU A 931 -12.05 25.30 -37.26
N ILE A 932 -11.59 26.55 -37.17
CA ILE A 932 -12.32 27.71 -37.71
C ILE A 932 -12.40 27.57 -39.24
N ALA A 933 -13.49 28.06 -39.84
CA ALA A 933 -13.72 27.99 -41.28
C ALA A 933 -12.58 28.67 -42.07
N ILE A 934 -12.15 28.02 -43.17
CA ILE A 934 -11.09 28.50 -44.07
C ILE A 934 -11.75 28.92 -45.39
N SER A 935 -11.43 30.12 -45.89
CA SER A 935 -11.93 30.64 -47.16
C SER A 935 -11.32 29.90 -48.36
N ASN A 936 -12.03 29.90 -49.49
CA ASN A 936 -11.49 29.46 -50.78
C ASN A 936 -10.64 30.56 -51.42
N TYR A 937 -9.63 30.19 -52.20
CA TYR A 937 -8.70 31.12 -52.85
C TYR A 937 -8.60 30.91 -54.36
N THR A 938 -8.23 31.97 -55.08
CA THR A 938 -7.79 31.90 -56.48
C THR A 938 -6.45 32.62 -56.60
N ILE A 939 -5.43 31.97 -57.16
CA ILE A 939 -4.06 32.50 -57.24
C ILE A 939 -3.40 32.19 -58.58
N ASN A 940 -2.54 33.08 -59.07
CA ASN A 940 -1.71 32.83 -60.25
C ASN A 940 -0.57 31.87 -59.90
N ALA A 941 -0.22 30.96 -60.82
CA ALA A 941 1.00 30.16 -60.68
C ALA A 941 2.23 31.06 -60.48
N ASN A 942 3.19 30.55 -59.69
CA ASN A 942 4.39 31.20 -59.18
C ASN A 942 4.16 32.35 -58.19
N GLN A 943 2.94 32.57 -57.68
CA GLN A 943 2.67 33.49 -56.57
C GLN A 943 2.53 32.73 -55.24
N LEU A 944 2.99 33.32 -54.14
CA LEU A 944 2.87 32.72 -52.80
C LEU A 944 1.47 32.98 -52.22
N LEU A 945 0.72 31.92 -51.93
CA LEU A 945 -0.44 31.94 -51.06
C LEU A 945 0.01 31.74 -49.61
N SER A 946 -0.35 32.65 -48.71
CA SER A 946 -0.05 32.51 -47.28
C SER A 946 -1.17 33.03 -46.39
N PHE A 947 -1.57 32.23 -45.39
CA PHE A 947 -2.54 32.61 -44.35
C PHE A 947 -2.37 31.68 -43.13
N THR A 948 -2.89 32.09 -41.97
CA THR A 948 -2.82 31.28 -40.73
C THR A 948 -4.17 30.66 -40.41
N THR A 949 -4.22 29.34 -40.26
CA THR A 949 -5.38 28.62 -39.73
C THR A 949 -5.40 28.66 -38.21
N LYS A 950 -6.60 28.72 -37.61
CA LYS A 950 -6.78 28.65 -36.17
C LYS A 950 -7.77 27.53 -35.82
N ALA A 951 -7.41 26.72 -34.84
CA ALA A 951 -8.27 25.81 -34.13
C ALA A 951 -8.36 26.20 -32.66
N ILE A 952 -9.45 25.84 -32.01
CA ILE A 952 -9.66 25.96 -30.57
C ILE A 952 -9.95 24.59 -29.99
N ASP A 953 -9.47 24.34 -28.79
CA ASP A 953 -9.79 23.13 -28.03
C ASP A 953 -10.46 23.54 -26.71
N PRO A 954 -11.64 23.00 -26.38
CA PRO A 954 -12.38 23.39 -25.19
C PRO A 954 -11.86 22.73 -23.89
N ASP A 955 -10.95 21.75 -23.95
CA ASP A 955 -10.50 21.03 -22.76
C ASP A 955 -9.43 21.77 -21.96
N GLN A 956 -9.54 21.65 -20.63
CA GLN A 956 -8.65 22.25 -19.65
C GLN A 956 -8.05 21.19 -18.72
N PRO A 957 -6.72 21.19 -18.48
CA PRO A 957 -5.75 22.21 -18.91
C PRO A 957 -5.57 22.26 -20.44
N THR A 958 -5.32 23.47 -20.96
CA THR A 958 -5.27 23.73 -22.40
C THR A 958 -4.32 22.77 -23.09
N GLN A 959 -4.83 22.12 -24.13
CA GLN A 959 -4.09 21.14 -24.90
C GLN A 959 -3.28 21.81 -26.03
N ASN A 960 -2.14 21.22 -26.38
CA ASN A 960 -1.33 21.71 -27.49
C ASN A 960 -1.91 21.19 -28.80
N LEU A 961 -2.20 22.09 -29.73
CA LEU A 961 -2.74 21.75 -31.04
C LEU A 961 -1.62 21.67 -32.09
N THR A 962 -1.63 20.57 -32.84
CA THR A 962 -0.73 20.34 -33.97
C THR A 962 -1.50 20.39 -35.29
N TYR A 963 -1.04 21.20 -36.24
CA TYR A 963 -1.64 21.33 -37.57
C TYR A 963 -0.90 20.45 -38.59
N SER A 964 -1.65 19.86 -39.51
CA SER A 964 -1.07 19.12 -40.64
C SER A 964 -1.98 19.23 -41.88
N ILE A 965 -1.40 18.99 -43.05
CA ILE A 965 -2.17 18.81 -44.29
C ILE A 965 -2.34 17.30 -44.51
N VAL A 966 -3.57 16.87 -44.83
CA VAL A 966 -3.85 15.46 -45.10
C VAL A 966 -3.12 15.01 -46.37
N THR A 967 -2.69 13.74 -46.40
CA THR A 967 -2.04 13.11 -47.55
C THR A 967 -2.88 13.27 -48.82
N GLY A 968 -2.29 13.80 -49.90
CA GLY A 968 -2.98 14.09 -51.17
C GLY A 968 -3.00 15.56 -51.58
N ALA A 969 -2.42 16.46 -50.77
CA ALA A 969 -2.28 17.88 -51.11
C ALA A 969 -1.31 18.13 -52.28
N PRO A 970 -1.50 19.23 -53.03
CA PRO A 970 -0.65 19.56 -54.17
C PRO A 970 0.80 19.79 -53.76
N GLY A 971 1.73 19.37 -54.62
CA GLY A 971 3.17 19.55 -54.41
C GLY A 971 3.54 21.00 -54.10
N GLY A 972 4.34 21.20 -53.05
CA GLY A 972 4.81 22.50 -52.57
C GLY A 972 3.93 23.17 -51.51
N ALA A 973 2.74 22.64 -51.20
CA ALA A 973 1.91 23.16 -50.11
C ALA A 973 2.41 22.67 -48.75
N THR A 974 2.56 23.57 -47.79
CA THR A 974 3.02 23.27 -46.44
C THR A 974 2.18 23.98 -45.39
N ILE A 975 2.15 23.43 -44.17
CA ILE A 975 1.57 24.09 -43.00
C ILE A 975 2.53 23.98 -41.82
N GLY A 976 2.73 25.07 -41.11
CA GLY A 976 3.50 25.08 -39.87
C GLY A 976 2.77 24.29 -38.78
N PRO A 977 3.38 23.26 -38.18
CA PRO A 977 2.68 22.35 -37.27
C PRO A 977 2.21 22.99 -35.97
N ILE A 978 2.80 24.12 -35.56
CA ILE A 978 2.41 24.85 -34.34
C ILE A 978 1.71 26.16 -34.71
N SER A 979 2.25 26.87 -35.70
CA SER A 979 1.74 28.20 -36.08
C SER A 979 0.43 28.15 -36.85
N GLY A 980 0.07 27.02 -37.47
CA GLY A 980 -1.04 26.94 -38.42
C GLY A 980 -0.80 27.76 -39.69
N LEU A 981 0.42 28.25 -39.93
CA LEU A 981 0.77 29.05 -41.10
C LEU A 981 0.78 28.16 -42.34
N PHE A 982 -0.21 28.30 -43.20
CA PHE A 982 -0.27 27.67 -44.50
C PHE A 982 0.54 28.49 -45.51
N THR A 983 1.37 27.83 -46.31
CA THR A 983 2.08 28.44 -47.43
C THR A 983 2.07 27.53 -48.66
N TRP A 984 1.85 28.11 -49.84
CA TRP A 984 1.96 27.38 -51.10
C TRP A 984 2.33 28.31 -52.26
N THR A 985 3.35 27.96 -53.03
CA THR A 985 3.67 28.60 -54.32
C THR A 985 3.41 27.60 -55.44
N PRO A 986 2.21 27.57 -56.05
CA PRO A 986 1.90 26.64 -57.14
C PRO A 986 2.81 26.89 -58.34
N THR A 987 3.23 25.83 -59.02
CA THR A 987 4.01 25.90 -60.26
C THR A 987 3.10 26.06 -61.49
N LEU A 988 3.68 26.40 -62.64
CA LEU A 988 2.94 26.47 -63.91
C LEU A 988 2.30 25.15 -64.33
N LEU A 989 2.87 24.00 -63.95
CA LEU A 989 2.30 22.68 -64.24
C LEU A 989 1.01 22.40 -63.46
N GLN A 990 0.74 23.18 -62.41
CA GLN A 990 -0.46 23.07 -61.58
C GLN A 990 -1.57 24.03 -62.05
N ALA A 991 -1.36 24.76 -63.15
CA ALA A 991 -2.32 25.65 -63.80
C ALA A 991 -2.74 25.14 -65.20
N PRO A 992 -4.03 25.27 -65.59
CA PRO A 992 -5.16 25.58 -64.73
C PRO A 992 -5.52 24.37 -63.85
N GLY A 993 -5.82 24.57 -62.57
CA GLY A 993 -6.14 23.48 -61.66
C GLY A 993 -6.98 23.90 -60.46
N THR A 994 -7.96 23.09 -60.08
CA THR A 994 -8.69 23.25 -58.81
C THR A 994 -8.16 22.24 -57.80
N ASN A 995 -7.64 22.74 -56.68
CA ASN A 995 -6.95 21.92 -55.69
C ASN A 995 -7.74 21.95 -54.37
N THR A 996 -8.27 20.81 -53.97
CA THR A 996 -8.92 20.65 -52.65
C THR A 996 -7.87 20.29 -51.62
N ILE A 997 -7.72 21.11 -50.59
CA ILE A 997 -6.78 20.91 -49.50
C ILE A 997 -7.54 20.67 -48.21
N GLN A 998 -7.12 19.67 -47.45
CA GLN A 998 -7.67 19.38 -46.13
C GLN A 998 -6.64 19.67 -45.05
N VAL A 999 -7.00 20.55 -44.11
CA VAL A 999 -6.22 20.85 -42.92
C VAL A 999 -6.76 20.02 -41.76
N ARG A 1000 -5.84 19.41 -41.01
CA ARG A 1000 -6.10 18.70 -39.76
C ARG A 1000 -5.54 19.48 -38.59
N ALA A 1001 -6.32 19.59 -37.52
CA ALA A 1001 -5.82 19.98 -36.20
C ALA A 1001 -5.99 18.78 -35.26
N THR A 1002 -4.92 18.41 -34.57
CA THR A 1002 -4.85 17.27 -33.65
C THR A 1002 -4.40 17.76 -32.29
N ASP A 1003 -5.13 17.39 -31.25
CA ASP A 1003 -4.71 17.66 -29.88
C ASP A 1003 -3.63 16.68 -29.41
N ASN A 1004 -3.09 16.92 -28.20
CA ASN A 1004 -2.05 16.10 -27.59
C ASN A 1004 -2.57 15.18 -26.47
N ALA A 1005 -3.88 14.92 -26.40
CA ALA A 1005 -4.44 14.00 -25.41
C ALA A 1005 -4.18 12.52 -25.77
N SER A 1006 -4.54 11.60 -24.86
CA SER A 1006 -4.44 10.16 -25.07
C SER A 1006 -5.77 9.46 -24.72
N PRO A 1007 -6.54 8.96 -25.70
CA PRO A 1007 -6.28 9.04 -27.14
C PRO A 1007 -6.49 10.47 -27.69
N ALA A 1008 -5.65 10.86 -28.65
CA ALA A 1008 -5.74 12.17 -29.30
C ALA A 1008 -6.98 12.24 -30.21
N ALA A 1009 -7.64 13.40 -30.25
CA ALA A 1009 -8.72 13.66 -31.19
C ALA A 1009 -8.27 14.62 -32.30
N SER A 1010 -9.00 14.64 -33.42
CA SER A 1010 -8.60 15.41 -34.60
C SER A 1010 -9.79 15.93 -35.38
N ALA A 1011 -9.69 17.17 -35.84
CA ALA A 1011 -10.67 17.84 -36.69
C ALA A 1011 -10.12 18.04 -38.11
N LEU A 1012 -11.02 18.02 -39.10
CA LEU A 1012 -10.68 18.27 -40.51
C LEU A 1012 -11.53 19.40 -41.08
N LYS A 1013 -10.89 20.28 -41.86
CA LYS A 1013 -11.59 21.28 -42.68
C LYS A 1013 -11.00 21.31 -44.10
N SER A 1014 -11.88 21.33 -45.09
CA SER A 1014 -11.51 21.42 -46.50
C SER A 1014 -11.66 22.86 -47.01
N PHE A 1015 -10.76 23.29 -47.88
CA PHE A 1015 -10.91 24.50 -48.70
C PHE A 1015 -10.36 24.24 -50.11
N THR A 1016 -10.73 25.08 -51.06
CA THR A 1016 -10.29 24.97 -52.45
C THR A 1016 -9.38 26.13 -52.85
N VAL A 1017 -8.35 25.81 -53.63
CA VAL A 1017 -7.48 26.79 -54.28
C VAL A 1017 -7.50 26.56 -55.77
N ILE A 1018 -8.00 27.56 -56.50
CA ILE A 1018 -7.98 27.59 -57.95
C ILE A 1018 -6.67 28.23 -58.39
N VAL A 1019 -5.82 27.46 -59.07
CA VAL A 1019 -4.57 27.95 -59.66
C VAL A 1019 -4.81 28.25 -61.13
N VAL A 1020 -4.51 29.49 -61.51
CA VAL A 1020 -4.60 29.97 -62.89
C VAL A 1020 -3.20 30.28 -63.43
N ALA A 1021 -3.01 30.23 -64.75
CA ALA A 1021 -1.73 30.59 -65.35
C ALA A 1021 -1.51 32.11 -65.20
N PRO A 1022 -0.27 32.60 -65.04
CA PRO A 1022 -0.02 34.02 -65.17
C PRO A 1022 -0.36 34.47 -66.60
N PRO A 1023 -0.66 35.77 -66.80
CA PRO A 1023 -0.96 36.28 -68.13
C PRO A 1023 0.22 36.05 -69.06
N HIS A 1024 -0.04 35.35 -70.15
CA HIS A 1024 0.95 35.06 -71.17
C HIS A 1024 0.59 35.83 -72.45
N ILE A 1025 1.56 36.56 -72.99
CA ILE A 1025 1.37 37.28 -74.25
C ILE A 1025 1.43 36.25 -75.38
N SER A 1026 0.26 35.91 -75.93
CA SER A 1026 0.11 34.87 -76.94
C SER A 1026 0.46 35.35 -78.35
N GLN A 1027 0.30 36.64 -78.63
CA GLN A 1027 0.62 37.20 -79.93
C GLN A 1027 1.00 38.68 -79.84
N LEU A 1028 2.01 39.07 -80.62
CA LEU A 1028 2.35 40.46 -80.88
C LEU A 1028 2.33 40.70 -82.39
N LEU A 1029 1.42 41.54 -82.86
CA LEU A 1029 1.23 41.81 -84.29
C LEU A 1029 1.40 43.30 -84.59
N ASN A 1030 2.39 43.62 -85.43
CA ASN A 1030 2.56 44.95 -85.99
C ASN A 1030 1.66 45.10 -87.22
N LEU A 1031 0.66 45.99 -87.13
CA LEU A 1031 -0.33 46.27 -88.16
C LEU A 1031 -0.02 47.56 -88.92
N GLY A 1032 1.26 47.97 -88.94
CA GLY A 1032 1.71 49.21 -89.56
C GLY A 1032 1.74 50.34 -88.54
N THR A 1033 0.66 51.12 -88.41
CA THR A 1033 0.59 52.24 -87.45
C THR A 1033 0.17 51.81 -86.04
N ASN A 1034 -0.28 50.56 -85.86
CA ASN A 1034 -0.74 50.03 -84.58
C ASN A 1034 -0.06 48.69 -84.25
N LEU A 1035 0.15 48.46 -82.97
CA LEU A 1035 0.56 47.20 -82.39
C LEU A 1035 -0.62 46.58 -81.65
N SER A 1036 -0.97 45.34 -82.00
CA SER A 1036 -1.94 44.54 -81.25
C SER A 1036 -1.21 43.48 -80.45
N LEU A 1037 -1.45 43.46 -79.13
CA LEU A 1037 -0.89 42.51 -78.19
C LEU A 1037 -2.03 41.70 -77.59
N SER A 1038 -2.10 40.43 -77.95
CA SER A 1038 -3.06 39.48 -77.40
C SER A 1038 -2.42 38.70 -76.26
N PHE A 1039 -3.17 38.46 -75.19
CA PHE A 1039 -2.71 37.72 -74.03
C PHE A 1039 -3.83 36.89 -73.41
N ASP A 1040 -3.43 35.80 -72.77
CA ASP A 1040 -4.35 34.95 -72.02
C ASP A 1040 -4.85 35.72 -70.79
N SER A 1041 -6.16 35.81 -70.63
CA SER A 1041 -6.81 36.57 -69.56
C SER A 1041 -7.85 35.72 -68.82
N TYR A 1042 -8.28 36.15 -67.64
CA TYR A 1042 -9.34 35.48 -66.89
C TYR A 1042 -10.53 36.44 -66.67
N PRO A 1043 -11.77 36.01 -66.95
CA PRO A 1043 -12.95 36.83 -66.73
C PRO A 1043 -13.00 37.44 -65.31
N GLY A 1044 -13.29 38.73 -65.21
CA GLY A 1044 -13.36 39.49 -63.96
C GLY A 1044 -12.00 39.98 -63.43
N LYS A 1045 -10.88 39.58 -64.03
CA LYS A 1045 -9.54 40.10 -63.70
C LYS A 1045 -9.19 41.33 -64.53
N THR A 1046 -8.49 42.27 -63.91
CA THR A 1046 -8.07 43.54 -64.51
C THR A 1046 -6.61 43.50 -64.88
N TYR A 1047 -6.29 43.91 -66.10
CA TYR A 1047 -4.96 43.84 -66.69
C TYR A 1047 -4.47 45.22 -67.12
N ARG A 1048 -3.16 45.41 -67.05
CA ARG A 1048 -2.46 46.63 -67.44
C ARG A 1048 -1.32 46.27 -68.39
N LEU A 1049 -1.27 46.93 -69.55
CA LEU A 1049 -0.10 46.84 -70.42
C LEU A 1049 0.96 47.84 -69.99
N GLN A 1050 2.21 47.39 -69.98
CA GLN A 1050 3.36 48.27 -69.77
C GLN A 1050 4.45 47.99 -70.79
N TYR A 1051 5.32 48.97 -71.01
CA TYR A 1051 6.47 48.84 -71.90
C TYR A 1051 7.73 49.48 -71.32
N LYS A 1052 8.87 49.17 -71.94
CA LYS A 1052 10.13 49.90 -71.84
C LYS A 1052 10.92 49.77 -73.14
N ASP A 1053 11.75 50.76 -73.45
CA ASP A 1053 12.53 50.77 -74.70
C ASP A 1053 13.86 50.03 -74.54
N ASP A 1054 14.44 50.02 -73.34
CA ASP A 1054 15.64 49.25 -73.01
C ASP A 1054 15.37 48.24 -71.88
N LEU A 1055 15.90 47.01 -71.98
CA LEU A 1055 15.77 46.02 -70.90
C LEU A 1055 16.50 46.43 -69.62
N SER A 1056 17.48 47.34 -69.70
CA SER A 1056 18.19 47.90 -68.55
C SER A 1056 17.41 48.99 -67.82
N ASP A 1057 16.31 49.52 -68.39
CA ASP A 1057 15.49 50.52 -67.72
C ASP A 1057 14.88 49.95 -66.42
N THR A 1058 15.00 50.72 -65.34
CA THR A 1058 14.54 50.35 -63.99
C THR A 1058 13.02 50.40 -63.85
N ASN A 1059 12.34 51.23 -64.64
CA ASN A 1059 10.90 51.46 -64.54
C ASN A 1059 10.16 51.05 -65.82
N TRP A 1060 8.99 50.45 -65.65
CA TRP A 1060 8.06 50.16 -66.74
C TRP A 1060 7.04 51.30 -66.87
N VAL A 1061 6.79 51.74 -68.09
CA VAL A 1061 5.82 52.80 -68.40
C VAL A 1061 4.48 52.15 -68.77
N THR A 1062 3.39 52.59 -68.12
CA THR A 1062 2.03 52.11 -68.45
C THR A 1062 1.58 52.60 -69.81
N LEU A 1063 0.99 51.70 -70.60
CA LEU A 1063 0.48 51.98 -71.93
C LEU A 1063 -1.02 51.74 -71.97
N GLY A 1064 -1.79 52.81 -72.09
CA GLY A 1064 -3.26 52.75 -72.13
C GLY A 1064 -3.90 52.57 -70.74
N ALA A 1065 -5.22 52.35 -70.75
CA ALA A 1065 -6.01 52.16 -69.54
C ALA A 1065 -6.06 50.69 -69.13
N ASP A 1066 -6.29 50.47 -67.84
CA ASP A 1066 -6.50 49.13 -67.29
C ASP A 1066 -7.78 48.52 -67.86
N THR A 1067 -7.72 47.24 -68.23
CA THR A 1067 -8.81 46.54 -68.90
C THR A 1067 -9.23 45.33 -68.09
N MET A 1068 -10.50 45.29 -67.67
CA MET A 1068 -11.09 44.09 -67.09
C MET A 1068 -11.46 43.11 -68.19
N ALA A 1069 -10.91 41.90 -68.11
CA ALA A 1069 -11.22 40.85 -69.06
C ALA A 1069 -12.63 40.31 -68.80
N SER A 1070 -13.39 40.10 -69.87
CA SER A 1070 -14.70 39.43 -69.83
C SER A 1070 -14.62 37.98 -70.31
N THR A 1071 -13.53 37.59 -70.96
CA THR A 1071 -13.31 36.27 -71.56
C THR A 1071 -11.90 35.74 -71.28
N SER A 1072 -11.61 34.51 -71.70
CA SER A 1072 -10.33 33.83 -71.50
C SER A 1072 -9.18 34.30 -72.43
N GLY A 1073 -9.32 35.44 -73.08
CA GLY A 1073 -8.29 36.07 -73.91
C GLY A 1073 -8.64 37.54 -74.16
N SER A 1074 -7.66 38.41 -73.98
CA SER A 1074 -7.82 39.86 -74.12
C SER A 1074 -6.72 40.42 -75.00
N SER A 1075 -6.93 41.63 -75.53
CA SER A 1075 -5.89 42.31 -76.31
C SER A 1075 -5.80 43.78 -75.96
N PHE A 1076 -4.59 44.31 -76.06
CA PHE A 1076 -4.31 45.74 -76.04
C PHE A 1076 -3.92 46.19 -77.45
N SER A 1077 -4.44 47.33 -77.89
CA SER A 1077 -3.99 48.01 -79.09
C SER A 1077 -3.35 49.35 -78.74
N SER A 1078 -2.21 49.66 -79.34
CA SER A 1078 -1.50 50.93 -79.16
C SER A 1078 -0.83 51.36 -80.46
N LEU A 1079 -0.48 52.64 -80.61
CA LEU A 1079 0.27 53.11 -81.79
C LEU A 1079 1.65 52.42 -81.85
N ALA A 1080 2.04 51.96 -83.04
CA ALA A 1080 3.33 51.34 -83.27
C ALA A 1080 4.47 52.37 -83.08
N ASN A 1081 5.51 51.99 -82.33
CA ASN A 1081 6.64 52.86 -82.03
C ASN A 1081 7.62 52.97 -83.21
N THR A 1082 8.29 54.12 -83.35
CA THR A 1082 9.33 54.38 -84.35
C THR A 1082 10.75 53.99 -83.90
N ASN A 1083 10.95 53.57 -82.64
CA ASN A 1083 12.25 53.11 -82.14
C ASN A 1083 12.55 51.65 -82.54
N SER A 1084 13.84 51.34 -82.70
CA SER A 1084 14.34 50.06 -83.23
C SER A 1084 14.01 48.84 -82.35
N GLN A 1085 13.72 49.01 -81.05
CA GLN A 1085 13.37 47.92 -80.12
C GLN A 1085 12.52 48.42 -78.94
N ARG A 1086 11.53 47.63 -78.51
CA ARG A 1086 10.66 47.88 -77.33
C ARG A 1086 10.19 46.56 -76.71
N PHE A 1087 10.09 46.53 -75.38
CA PHE A 1087 9.69 45.36 -74.59
C PHE A 1087 8.36 45.61 -73.91
N TYR A 1088 7.49 44.60 -73.85
CA TYR A 1088 6.15 44.68 -73.29
C TYR A 1088 5.94 43.67 -72.17
N ARG A 1089 5.12 44.02 -71.19
CA ARG A 1089 4.58 43.07 -70.20
C ARG A 1089 3.14 43.38 -69.87
N VAL A 1090 2.38 42.35 -69.53
CA VAL A 1090 1.01 42.48 -69.01
C VAL A 1090 1.04 42.22 -67.51
N LEU A 1091 0.49 43.14 -66.73
CA LEU A 1091 0.35 43.03 -65.29
C LEU A 1091 -1.12 42.79 -64.93
N GLN A 1092 -1.42 41.73 -64.19
CA GLN A 1092 -2.73 41.57 -63.56
C GLN A 1092 -2.78 42.36 -62.25
N LEU A 1093 -3.82 43.16 -62.04
CA LEU A 1093 -3.91 44.10 -60.92
C LEU A 1093 -4.70 43.58 -59.72
N ASN A 1094 -5.64 42.64 -59.93
CA ASN A 1094 -6.57 42.17 -58.90
C ASN A 1094 -6.83 40.66 -58.94
#